data_AF-A0A848S0B9-F1
#
_entry.id   AF-A0A848S0B9-F1
#
_cell.length_a   1.000
_cell.length_b   1.000
_cell.length_c   1.000
_cell.angle_alpha   90.00
_cell.angle_beta   90.00
_cell.angle_gamma   90.00
#
_symmetry.space_group_name_H-M   'P 1'
#
loop_
_entity.id
_entity.type
_entity.pdbx_description
1 polymer ?
#
loop_
_entity_poly.entity_id
_entity_poly.type
_entity_poly.pdbx_seq_one_letter_code
_entity_poly.pdbx_strand_id
1 'polypeptide(L)'
;MSRINFPTIDDKALFDASSPYGYSGPLFNNATETDIRTFWSEVDKWYEKNNVITEFVRFNLEDNNQYYSGKLVPSLSNVVGNLTNFDTIWGNFKQKVRNNYRNAEKNQLTFEIYSGIISTQIIDSFYNIYIETMKRKTAAKNFFYPKVYFEKLISFNPNQIAIAVVYNKNTPISTEFIIINNNSLYSFLGGTSSDFFDLRSNEFLKINVMKWGIENNKKYYVLGGGRKNFDSLYQYKKAFFPKDKDKVFYTGRKIINEKIYYEILKNIEVKHSDAIKLLDNSTNFFPKYKEQKNNSKINKLHAITTKKEWQDVLNQVFNYDFYHTYDYHNLSKLKDEKALLIKYTEGDILIALPILVRKINNTKYYDATSVYGYAGPLQINVNSSFNNNNYVVALEQFFKKENIVSVFSRLNPFINYQENLINGLGQIIKLGNIVNIDLTKNIEEQRTIFSKTTKRYLNKCRKLCYTKKSKEKKDINAFIEIYYENMKRVNAKQNYFFSEEYFFNFINSVDFKTEVLFVIHKETEDIICAAMMVKTNSIIQYHLSGTKTDYLSISPIRLIIDEMRIRGTQDKYKYFNLGGGLGNRDDELFKFKSSFSKDFKQFKIWQYIALPDIYDKLSEESVYSSEDINFFPIYRYQK
;
A
#
# COMPACT_ATOMS: atom_id res chain seq x y z
N MET A 1 -10.41 -13.45 -11.33
CA MET A 1 -11.34 -13.93 -10.28
C MET A 1 -10.98 -13.30 -8.95
N SER A 2 -11.96 -13.03 -8.09
CA SER A 2 -11.74 -12.55 -6.72
C SER A 2 -12.36 -13.53 -5.73
N ARG A 3 -11.64 -13.89 -4.65
CA ARG A 3 -12.18 -14.75 -3.60
C ARG A 3 -13.35 -14.05 -2.89
N ILE A 4 -14.40 -14.80 -2.59
CA ILE A 4 -15.54 -14.37 -1.81
C ILE A 4 -15.22 -14.63 -0.33
N ASN A 5 -15.27 -13.59 0.49
CA ASN A 5 -15.00 -13.65 1.92
C ASN A 5 -16.32 -13.81 2.70
N PHE A 6 -17.06 -14.90 2.45
CA PHE A 6 -18.22 -15.28 3.25
C PHE A 6 -17.97 -16.66 3.88
N PRO A 7 -18.32 -16.88 5.16
CA PRO A 7 -18.22 -18.21 5.77
C PRO A 7 -19.17 -19.16 5.03
N THR A 8 -18.64 -20.26 4.53
CA THR A 8 -19.40 -21.32 3.86
C THR A 8 -19.47 -22.55 4.74
N ILE A 9 -20.47 -23.40 4.49
CA ILE A 9 -20.75 -24.60 5.28
C ILE A 9 -19.63 -25.65 5.14
N ASP A 10 -18.82 -25.59 4.08
CA ASP A 10 -17.86 -26.64 3.71
C ASP A 10 -16.38 -26.17 3.60
N ASP A 11 -16.02 -24.97 4.12
CA ASP A 11 -14.65 -24.40 4.07
C ASP A 11 -14.00 -24.26 2.67
N LYS A 12 -14.73 -24.54 1.57
CA LYS A 12 -14.24 -24.38 0.20
C LYS A 12 -14.15 -22.91 -0.19
N ALA A 13 -13.03 -22.53 -0.81
CA ALA A 13 -12.85 -21.19 -1.35
C ALA A 13 -13.81 -20.95 -2.53
N LEU A 14 -14.61 -19.88 -2.43
CA LEU A 14 -15.54 -19.42 -3.45
C LEU A 14 -14.99 -18.19 -4.18
N PHE A 15 -15.42 -17.99 -5.43
CA PHE A 15 -14.90 -16.92 -6.28
C PHE A 15 -15.98 -16.16 -7.04
N ASP A 16 -15.70 -14.92 -7.40
CA ASP A 16 -16.41 -14.18 -8.45
C ASP A 16 -15.50 -13.96 -9.65
N ALA A 17 -16.06 -14.12 -10.85
CA ALA A 17 -15.44 -13.68 -12.09
C ALA A 17 -15.88 -12.24 -12.41
N SER A 18 -14.93 -11.37 -12.73
CA SER A 18 -15.25 -10.02 -13.21
C SER A 18 -14.21 -9.58 -14.23
N SER A 19 -14.65 -8.93 -15.29
CA SER A 19 -13.72 -8.23 -16.19
C SER A 19 -13.12 -7.00 -15.48
N PRO A 20 -11.97 -6.48 -15.94
CA PRO A 20 -11.45 -5.18 -15.53
C PRO A 20 -12.39 -4.03 -15.90
N TYR A 21 -12.10 -2.83 -15.39
CA TYR A 21 -12.75 -1.61 -15.83
C TYR A 21 -12.37 -1.29 -17.28
N GLY A 22 -13.32 -0.78 -18.08
CA GLY A 22 -13.17 -0.55 -19.50
C GLY A 22 -14.00 -1.52 -20.35
N TYR A 23 -13.60 -1.66 -21.62
CA TYR A 23 -14.23 -2.53 -22.61
C TYR A 23 -13.51 -3.87 -22.67
N SER A 24 -14.22 -4.98 -22.49
CA SER A 24 -13.67 -6.35 -22.45
C SER A 24 -14.61 -7.32 -23.18
N GLY A 25 -14.70 -8.58 -22.73
CA GLY A 25 -15.49 -9.64 -23.37
C GLY A 25 -14.62 -10.56 -24.24
N PRO A 26 -15.20 -11.63 -24.81
CA PRO A 26 -14.47 -12.57 -25.62
C PRO A 26 -13.93 -11.89 -26.89
N LEU A 27 -12.79 -12.39 -27.36
CA LEU A 27 -12.25 -12.08 -28.67
C LEU A 27 -12.44 -13.32 -29.54
N PHE A 28 -12.89 -13.13 -30.76
CA PHE A 28 -13.09 -14.22 -31.70
C PHE A 28 -12.75 -13.77 -33.12
N ASN A 29 -12.30 -14.72 -33.94
CA ASN A 29 -11.97 -14.53 -35.34
C ASN A 29 -12.73 -15.58 -36.14
N ASN A 30 -13.69 -15.16 -36.97
CA ASN A 30 -14.55 -16.04 -37.77
C ASN A 30 -15.33 -17.11 -36.97
N ALA A 31 -15.76 -16.80 -35.74
CA ALA A 31 -16.58 -17.71 -34.95
C ALA A 31 -18.05 -17.68 -35.39
N THR A 32 -18.65 -18.85 -35.54
CA THR A 32 -20.09 -18.99 -35.79
C THR A 32 -20.89 -18.82 -34.50
N GLU A 33 -22.21 -18.63 -34.61
CA GLU A 33 -23.10 -18.63 -33.44
C GLU A 33 -22.91 -19.90 -32.58
N THR A 34 -22.79 -21.07 -33.22
CA THR A 34 -22.59 -22.35 -32.54
C THR A 34 -21.29 -22.37 -31.75
N ASP A 35 -20.21 -21.81 -32.30
CA ASP A 35 -18.92 -21.73 -31.62
C ASP A 35 -19.00 -20.84 -30.38
N ILE A 36 -19.66 -19.69 -30.48
CA ILE A 36 -19.79 -18.73 -29.37
C ILE A 36 -20.66 -19.34 -28.25
N ARG A 37 -21.75 -20.02 -28.60
CA ARG A 37 -22.59 -20.72 -27.61
C ARG A 37 -21.83 -21.85 -26.93
N THR A 38 -21.04 -22.60 -27.69
CA THR A 38 -20.19 -23.68 -27.15
C THR A 38 -19.12 -23.12 -26.22
N PHE A 39 -18.46 -22.03 -26.60
CA PHE A 39 -17.49 -21.33 -25.75
C PHE A 39 -18.11 -20.94 -24.40
N TRP A 40 -19.27 -20.29 -24.41
CA TRP A 40 -19.92 -19.89 -23.16
C TRP A 40 -20.35 -21.08 -22.31
N SER A 41 -20.83 -22.16 -22.92
CA SER A 41 -21.12 -23.42 -22.22
C SER A 41 -19.87 -24.00 -21.53
N GLU A 42 -18.72 -24.03 -22.21
CA GLU A 42 -17.47 -24.51 -21.61
C GLU A 42 -16.94 -23.59 -20.50
N VAL A 43 -17.12 -22.28 -20.65
CA VAL A 43 -16.81 -21.30 -19.59
C VAL A 43 -17.70 -21.53 -18.36
N ASP A 44 -18.99 -21.80 -18.55
CA ASP A 44 -19.92 -22.05 -17.45
C ASP A 44 -19.56 -23.34 -16.69
N LYS A 45 -19.24 -24.43 -17.41
CA LYS A 45 -18.71 -25.67 -16.81
C LYS A 45 -17.41 -25.43 -16.04
N TRP A 46 -16.52 -24.59 -16.59
CA TRP A 46 -15.28 -24.24 -15.92
C TRP A 46 -15.56 -23.44 -14.63
N TYR A 47 -16.51 -22.50 -14.65
CA TYR A 47 -16.91 -21.75 -13.46
C TYR A 47 -17.46 -22.66 -12.36
N GLU A 48 -18.33 -23.61 -12.71
CA GLU A 48 -18.85 -24.61 -11.77
C GLU A 48 -17.71 -25.42 -11.13
N LYS A 49 -16.78 -25.94 -11.94
CA LYS A 49 -15.63 -26.71 -11.45
C LYS A 49 -14.70 -25.91 -10.53
N ASN A 50 -14.67 -24.60 -10.68
CA ASN A 50 -13.77 -23.70 -9.94
C ASN A 50 -14.47 -22.91 -8.82
N ASN A 51 -15.66 -23.35 -8.38
CA ASN A 51 -16.42 -22.70 -7.29
C ASN A 51 -16.67 -21.20 -7.54
N VAL A 52 -16.90 -20.80 -8.79
CA VAL A 52 -17.31 -19.43 -9.12
C VAL A 52 -18.80 -19.29 -8.87
N ILE A 53 -19.21 -18.22 -8.18
CA ILE A 53 -20.59 -17.97 -7.78
C ILE A 53 -21.26 -17.00 -8.74
N THR A 54 -20.57 -15.93 -9.12
CA THR A 54 -21.09 -14.95 -10.08
C THR A 54 -20.06 -14.51 -11.12
N GLU A 55 -20.57 -14.03 -12.24
CA GLU A 55 -19.80 -13.41 -13.30
C GLU A 55 -20.33 -12.00 -13.62
N PHE A 56 -19.42 -11.03 -13.71
CA PHE A 56 -19.70 -9.68 -14.20
C PHE A 56 -18.77 -9.30 -15.37
N VAL A 57 -19.31 -9.17 -16.58
CA VAL A 57 -18.53 -8.84 -17.78
C VAL A 57 -18.88 -7.44 -18.28
N ARG A 58 -17.88 -6.63 -18.61
CA ARG A 58 -18.04 -5.38 -19.37
C ARG A 58 -17.70 -5.66 -20.82
N PHE A 59 -18.71 -5.72 -21.70
CA PHE A 59 -18.48 -6.03 -23.10
C PHE A 59 -17.90 -4.85 -23.86
N ASN A 60 -17.24 -5.12 -24.99
CA ASN A 60 -16.73 -4.09 -25.86
C ASN A 60 -17.86 -3.49 -26.71
N LEU A 61 -17.53 -2.49 -27.51
CA LEU A 61 -18.47 -1.80 -28.38
C LEU A 61 -18.51 -2.42 -29.80
N GLU A 62 -18.02 -3.65 -29.96
CA GLU A 62 -17.90 -4.37 -31.24
C GLU A 62 -18.70 -5.67 -31.20
N ASP A 63 -19.85 -5.64 -30.53
CA ASP A 63 -20.84 -6.73 -30.51
C ASP A 63 -20.33 -8.08 -29.99
N ASN A 64 -19.23 -8.10 -29.23
CA ASN A 64 -18.73 -9.32 -28.58
C ASN A 64 -19.56 -9.81 -27.39
N ASN A 65 -20.76 -9.26 -27.23
CA ASN A 65 -21.78 -9.66 -26.27
C ASN A 65 -22.78 -10.67 -26.83
N GLN A 66 -22.75 -10.92 -28.15
CA GLN A 66 -23.68 -11.83 -28.80
C GLN A 66 -23.61 -13.23 -28.20
N TYR A 67 -24.77 -13.87 -28.06
CA TYR A 67 -24.96 -15.23 -27.54
C TYR A 67 -24.36 -15.47 -26.14
N TYR A 68 -24.15 -14.41 -25.36
CA TYR A 68 -23.76 -14.52 -23.96
C TYR A 68 -24.74 -15.41 -23.19
N SER A 69 -24.24 -16.41 -22.46
CA SER A 69 -25.06 -17.36 -21.71
C SER A 69 -25.68 -16.79 -20.42
N GLY A 70 -25.29 -15.57 -20.01
CA GLY A 70 -25.86 -14.89 -18.86
C GLY A 70 -26.89 -13.82 -19.24
N LYS A 71 -27.26 -12.97 -18.28
CA LYS A 71 -28.13 -11.82 -18.52
C LYS A 71 -27.32 -10.67 -19.10
N LEU A 72 -27.65 -10.29 -20.33
CA LEU A 72 -27.11 -9.09 -20.96
C LEU A 72 -27.92 -7.85 -20.57
N VAL A 73 -27.23 -6.78 -20.14
CA VAL A 73 -27.87 -5.55 -19.66
C VAL A 73 -27.34 -4.32 -20.41
N PRO A 74 -28.20 -3.57 -21.13
CA PRO A 74 -27.81 -2.30 -21.73
C PRO A 74 -27.52 -1.27 -20.63
N SER A 75 -26.25 -0.89 -20.50
CA SER A 75 -25.78 -0.10 -19.36
C SER A 75 -25.66 1.39 -19.67
N LEU A 76 -24.94 1.73 -20.75
CA LEU A 76 -24.69 3.14 -21.10
C LEU A 76 -24.70 3.38 -22.61
N SER A 77 -25.26 4.49 -23.05
CA SER A 77 -25.04 5.03 -24.39
C SER A 77 -23.66 5.66 -24.46
N ASN A 78 -22.81 5.20 -25.37
CA ASN A 78 -21.45 5.67 -25.54
C ASN A 78 -21.31 6.46 -26.84
N VAL A 79 -20.75 7.65 -26.74
CA VAL A 79 -20.49 8.50 -27.89
C VAL A 79 -19.24 7.99 -28.60
N VAL A 80 -19.43 7.52 -29.83
CA VAL A 80 -18.36 7.08 -30.74
C VAL A 80 -18.43 7.96 -31.97
N GLY A 81 -17.41 8.78 -32.16
CA GLY A 81 -17.33 9.70 -33.29
C GLY A 81 -16.62 9.07 -34.49
N ASN A 82 -17.16 9.31 -35.68
CA ASN A 82 -16.49 8.95 -36.93
C ASN A 82 -15.46 10.02 -37.31
N LEU A 83 -14.19 9.63 -37.40
CA LEU A 83 -13.09 10.49 -37.82
C LEU A 83 -12.99 10.49 -39.36
N THR A 84 -13.93 11.18 -40.01
CA THR A 84 -13.89 11.48 -41.46
C THR A 84 -13.00 12.71 -41.74
N ASN A 85 -13.17 13.38 -42.89
CA ASN A 85 -12.55 14.68 -43.13
C ASN A 85 -12.95 15.72 -42.06
N PHE A 86 -11.98 16.54 -41.63
CA PHE A 86 -12.15 17.49 -40.52
C PHE A 86 -13.21 18.57 -40.80
N ASP A 87 -13.34 19.09 -42.01
CA ASP A 87 -14.32 20.13 -42.35
C ASP A 87 -15.76 19.62 -42.17
N THR A 88 -15.99 18.35 -42.51
CA THR A 88 -17.28 17.69 -42.29
C THR A 88 -17.59 17.58 -40.79
N ILE A 89 -16.62 17.16 -39.99
CA ILE A 89 -16.77 17.07 -38.52
C ILE A 89 -17.00 18.47 -37.92
N TRP A 90 -16.24 19.46 -38.38
CA TRP A 90 -16.33 20.86 -37.93
C TRP A 90 -17.72 21.47 -38.20
N GLY A 91 -18.27 21.25 -39.39
CA GLY A 91 -19.63 21.65 -39.75
C GLY A 91 -20.69 20.99 -38.87
N ASN A 92 -20.44 19.76 -38.41
CA ASN A 92 -21.36 18.99 -37.57
C ASN A 92 -21.31 19.34 -36.09
N PHE A 93 -20.25 19.96 -35.58
CA PHE A 93 -20.17 20.37 -34.17
C PHE A 93 -21.36 21.26 -33.76
N LYS A 94 -21.76 21.19 -32.48
CA LYS A 94 -22.67 22.22 -31.93
C LYS A 94 -21.97 23.58 -31.93
N GLN A 95 -22.71 24.66 -32.16
CA GLN A 95 -22.17 26.03 -32.20
C GLN A 95 -21.31 26.37 -30.97
N LYS A 96 -21.74 25.93 -29.77
CA LYS A 96 -20.99 26.12 -28.52
C LYS A 96 -19.57 25.52 -28.58
N VAL A 97 -19.40 24.35 -29.18
CA VAL A 97 -18.10 23.67 -29.30
C VAL A 97 -17.15 24.50 -30.18
N ARG A 98 -17.64 24.97 -31.34
CA ARG A 98 -16.85 25.86 -32.23
C ARG A 98 -16.48 27.18 -31.55
N ASN A 99 -17.41 27.79 -30.82
CA ASN A 99 -17.15 29.04 -30.10
C ASN A 99 -16.09 28.84 -29.00
N ASN A 100 -16.18 27.74 -28.24
CA ASN A 100 -15.22 27.41 -27.20
C ASN A 100 -13.81 27.13 -27.77
N TYR A 101 -13.73 26.46 -28.93
CA TYR A 101 -12.46 26.23 -29.63
C TYR A 101 -11.82 27.55 -30.11
N ARG A 102 -12.60 28.44 -30.76
CA ARG A 102 -12.10 29.77 -31.18
C ARG A 102 -11.66 30.63 -29.99
N ASN A 103 -12.34 30.52 -28.85
CA ASN A 103 -11.93 31.20 -27.63
C ASN A 103 -10.57 30.69 -27.13
N ALA A 104 -10.33 29.38 -27.15
CA ALA A 104 -9.04 28.81 -26.82
C ALA A 104 -7.92 29.29 -27.78
N GLU A 105 -8.20 29.36 -29.09
CA GLU A 105 -7.25 29.92 -30.07
C GLU A 105 -6.95 31.40 -29.83
N LYS A 106 -7.97 32.21 -29.53
CA LYS A 106 -7.80 33.63 -29.17
C LYS A 106 -6.91 33.80 -27.94
N ASN A 107 -6.98 32.87 -26.98
CA ASN A 107 -6.14 32.84 -25.79
C ASN A 107 -4.77 32.15 -26.01
N GLN A 108 -4.41 31.84 -27.27
CA GLN A 108 -3.11 31.28 -27.65
C GLN A 108 -2.76 29.98 -26.92
N LEU A 109 -3.76 29.13 -26.64
CA LEU A 109 -3.49 27.81 -26.11
C LEU A 109 -2.73 26.97 -27.13
N THR A 110 -1.76 26.19 -26.68
CA THR A 110 -1.00 25.25 -27.51
C THR A 110 -1.36 23.81 -27.17
N PHE A 111 -1.13 22.89 -28.09
CA PHE A 111 -1.45 21.47 -27.96
C PHE A 111 -0.25 20.62 -28.34
N GLU A 112 0.06 19.62 -27.53
CA GLU A 112 1.02 18.57 -27.86
C GLU A 112 0.44 17.20 -27.51
N ILE A 113 0.88 16.18 -28.25
CA ILE A 113 0.53 14.78 -27.97
C ILE A 113 1.80 13.94 -27.94
N TYR A 114 1.98 13.21 -26.85
CA TYR A 114 3.15 12.39 -26.59
C TYR A 114 2.77 10.91 -26.72
N SER A 115 3.50 10.16 -27.53
CA SER A 115 3.32 8.71 -27.72
C SER A 115 4.68 8.02 -27.85
N GLY A 116 4.74 6.70 -27.64
CA GLY A 116 6.01 5.97 -27.60
C GLY A 116 6.74 6.20 -26.28
N ILE A 117 7.90 6.86 -26.33
CA ILE A 117 8.67 7.20 -25.13
C ILE A 117 8.12 8.50 -24.54
N ILE A 118 7.34 8.37 -23.47
CA ILE A 118 6.75 9.49 -22.74
C ILE A 118 7.60 9.80 -21.51
N SER A 119 8.05 11.05 -21.36
CA SER A 119 8.87 11.47 -20.22
C SER A 119 8.09 11.49 -18.91
N THR A 120 8.78 11.28 -17.78
CA THR A 120 8.18 11.32 -16.44
C THR A 120 7.45 12.63 -16.16
N GLN A 121 7.95 13.76 -16.69
CA GLN A 121 7.35 15.09 -16.52
C GLN A 121 5.95 15.19 -17.16
N ILE A 122 5.75 14.57 -18.32
CA ILE A 122 4.44 14.53 -18.98
C ILE A 122 3.48 13.63 -18.21
N ILE A 123 3.97 12.49 -17.70
CA ILE A 123 3.17 11.58 -16.86
C ILE A 123 2.74 12.30 -15.57
N ASP A 124 3.64 13.04 -14.93
CA ASP A 124 3.34 13.88 -13.75
C ASP A 124 2.28 14.94 -14.05
N SER A 125 2.42 15.64 -15.18
CA SER A 125 1.47 16.66 -15.62
C SER A 125 0.06 16.10 -15.81
N PHE A 126 -0.05 14.96 -16.51
CA PHE A 126 -1.31 14.24 -16.63
C PHE A 126 -1.86 13.81 -15.26
N TYR A 127 -1.03 13.15 -14.44
CA TYR A 127 -1.44 12.56 -13.18
C TYR A 127 -2.00 13.61 -12.20
N ASN A 128 -1.29 14.73 -12.06
CA ASN A 128 -1.69 15.81 -11.16
C ASN A 128 -3.05 16.39 -11.57
N ILE A 129 -3.23 16.73 -12.85
CA ILE A 129 -4.49 17.28 -13.37
C ILE A 129 -5.64 16.27 -13.26
N TYR A 130 -5.36 14.99 -13.51
CA TYR A 130 -6.33 13.92 -13.37
C TYR A 130 -6.82 13.75 -11.93
N ILE A 131 -5.91 13.65 -10.97
CA ILE A 131 -6.24 13.47 -9.55
C ILE A 131 -7.03 14.67 -9.01
N GLU A 132 -6.62 15.90 -9.34
CA GLU A 132 -7.37 17.10 -8.95
C GLU A 132 -8.78 17.12 -9.56
N THR A 133 -8.92 16.65 -10.81
CA THR A 133 -10.24 16.49 -11.44
C THR A 133 -11.11 15.47 -10.71
N MET A 134 -10.55 14.31 -10.31
CA MET A 134 -11.27 13.28 -9.56
C MET A 134 -11.73 13.78 -8.18
N LYS A 135 -10.85 14.48 -7.44
CA LYS A 135 -11.17 15.12 -6.15
C LYS A 135 -12.35 16.08 -6.29
N ARG A 136 -12.24 17.04 -7.21
CA ARG A 136 -13.27 18.06 -7.48
C ARG A 136 -14.61 17.45 -7.88
N LYS A 137 -14.60 16.32 -8.59
CA LYS A 137 -15.82 15.62 -9.06
C LYS A 137 -16.39 14.64 -8.05
N THR A 138 -15.79 14.55 -6.85
CA THR A 138 -16.15 13.61 -5.78
C THR A 138 -16.28 12.19 -6.36
N ALA A 139 -15.31 11.81 -7.19
CA ALA A 139 -15.33 10.53 -7.88
C ALA A 139 -15.27 9.39 -6.85
N ALA A 140 -15.87 8.25 -7.19
CA ALA A 140 -15.74 7.06 -6.36
C ALA A 140 -14.26 6.65 -6.26
N LYS A 141 -13.87 6.06 -5.13
CA LYS A 141 -12.47 5.77 -4.78
C LYS A 141 -11.75 4.90 -5.81
N ASN A 142 -12.48 4.04 -6.52
CA ASN A 142 -11.97 3.21 -7.61
C ASN A 142 -11.50 4.00 -8.85
N PHE A 143 -11.74 5.31 -8.92
CA PHE A 143 -11.18 6.20 -9.94
C PHE A 143 -9.88 6.89 -9.48
N PHE A 144 -9.36 6.61 -8.27
CA PHE A 144 -8.07 7.16 -7.82
C PHE A 144 -6.95 6.14 -8.04
N TYR A 145 -6.54 5.98 -9.29
CA TYR A 145 -5.42 5.12 -9.64
C TYR A 145 -4.09 5.69 -9.11
N PRO A 146 -3.16 4.87 -8.60
CA PRO A 146 -1.83 5.35 -8.22
C PRO A 146 -1.01 5.70 -9.46
N LYS A 147 -0.08 6.66 -9.38
CA LYS A 147 0.75 7.07 -10.54
C LYS A 147 1.43 5.89 -11.25
N VAL A 148 1.95 4.95 -10.45
CA VAL A 148 2.62 3.73 -10.95
C VAL A 148 1.74 2.86 -11.86
N TYR A 149 0.41 2.95 -11.74
CA TYR A 149 -0.51 2.27 -12.67
C TYR A 149 -0.34 2.81 -14.09
N PHE A 150 -0.28 4.14 -14.25
CA PHE A 150 -0.09 4.77 -15.55
C PHE A 150 1.31 4.56 -16.10
N GLU A 151 2.34 4.64 -15.25
CA GLU A 151 3.73 4.35 -15.64
C GLU A 151 3.87 2.92 -16.19
N LYS A 152 3.25 1.94 -15.51
CA LYS A 152 3.22 0.54 -15.98
C LYS A 152 2.43 0.36 -17.27
N LEU A 153 1.27 1.02 -17.41
CA LEU A 153 0.48 0.95 -18.64
C LEU A 153 1.26 1.46 -19.85
N ILE A 154 1.97 2.59 -19.69
CA ILE A 154 2.84 3.16 -20.73
C ILE A 154 3.99 2.21 -21.03
N SER A 155 4.71 1.72 -20.00
CA SER A 155 5.88 0.86 -20.22
C SER A 155 5.55 -0.47 -20.89
N PHE A 156 4.37 -1.04 -20.61
CA PHE A 156 3.94 -2.29 -21.21
C PHE A 156 3.32 -2.12 -22.60
N ASN A 157 2.89 -0.90 -22.95
CA ASN A 157 2.17 -0.65 -24.21
C ASN A 157 2.61 0.68 -24.87
N PRO A 158 3.92 0.90 -25.12
CA PRO A 158 4.45 2.22 -25.49
C PRO A 158 3.83 2.78 -26.79
N ASN A 159 3.46 1.91 -27.73
CA ASN A 159 2.87 2.31 -29.02
C ASN A 159 1.33 2.36 -29.01
N GLN A 160 0.70 2.00 -27.90
CA GLN A 160 -0.76 1.97 -27.77
C GLN A 160 -1.27 3.03 -26.78
N ILE A 161 -0.38 3.82 -26.20
CA ILE A 161 -0.73 4.89 -25.26
C ILE A 161 -0.25 6.23 -25.80
N ALA A 162 -1.11 7.23 -25.69
CA ALA A 162 -0.73 8.62 -25.89
C ALA A 162 -1.23 9.50 -24.74
N ILE A 163 -0.52 10.58 -24.45
CA ILE A 163 -0.97 11.64 -23.54
C ILE A 163 -1.07 12.92 -24.36
N ALA A 164 -2.30 13.42 -24.51
CA ALA A 164 -2.57 14.73 -25.08
C ALA A 164 -2.55 15.79 -23.98
N VAL A 165 -1.89 16.92 -24.22
CA VAL A 165 -1.72 18.02 -23.28
C VAL A 165 -2.01 19.34 -23.98
N VAL A 166 -2.84 20.17 -23.33
CA VAL A 166 -3.04 21.57 -23.70
C VAL A 166 -2.29 22.45 -22.72
N TYR A 167 -1.53 23.40 -23.24
CA TYR A 167 -0.78 24.37 -22.46
C TYR A 167 -1.36 25.77 -22.60
N ASN A 168 -1.33 26.51 -21.49
CA ASN A 168 -1.39 27.96 -21.52
C ASN A 168 0.03 28.49 -21.30
N LYS A 169 0.64 29.04 -22.35
CA LYS A 169 2.08 29.29 -22.41
C LYS A 169 2.86 27.99 -22.18
N ASN A 170 3.49 27.83 -21.01
CA ASN A 170 4.29 26.65 -20.64
C ASN A 170 3.63 25.80 -19.54
N THR A 171 2.43 26.16 -19.08
CA THR A 171 1.74 25.45 -18.00
C THR A 171 0.75 24.45 -18.58
N PRO A 172 0.83 23.15 -18.25
CA PRO A 172 -0.18 22.18 -18.66
C PRO A 172 -1.49 22.46 -17.92
N ILE A 173 -2.60 22.59 -18.66
CA ILE A 173 -3.90 22.99 -18.09
C ILE A 173 -5.03 22.01 -18.40
N SER A 174 -4.90 21.17 -19.42
CA SER A 174 -5.85 20.08 -19.71
C SER A 174 -5.10 18.89 -20.27
N THR A 175 -5.48 17.70 -19.84
CA THR A 175 -4.81 16.45 -20.25
C THR A 175 -5.80 15.35 -20.55
N GLU A 176 -5.41 14.47 -21.46
CA GLU A 176 -6.14 13.25 -21.77
C GLU A 176 -5.15 12.10 -22.01
N PHE A 177 -5.36 11.01 -21.27
CA PHE A 177 -4.73 9.73 -21.45
C PHE A 177 -5.55 8.92 -22.45
N ILE A 178 -4.94 8.61 -23.59
CA ILE A 178 -5.59 8.02 -24.75
C ILE A 178 -5.05 6.61 -24.93
N ILE A 179 -5.96 5.65 -25.06
CA ILE A 179 -5.62 4.28 -25.50
C ILE A 179 -5.87 4.20 -27.00
N ILE A 180 -4.85 3.79 -27.74
CA ILE A 180 -4.87 3.60 -29.19
C ILE A 180 -5.00 2.11 -29.44
N ASN A 181 -6.10 1.69 -30.05
CA ASN A 181 -6.30 0.31 -30.46
C ASN A 181 -6.78 0.26 -31.91
N ASN A 182 -5.94 -0.29 -32.78
CA ASN A 182 -6.17 -0.35 -34.23
C ASN A 182 -6.59 1.03 -34.80
N ASN A 183 -7.84 1.10 -35.26
CA ASN A 183 -8.44 2.27 -35.90
C ASN A 183 -9.16 3.20 -34.90
N SER A 184 -9.08 2.95 -33.61
CA SER A 184 -9.87 3.65 -32.59
C SER A 184 -8.98 4.33 -31.56
N LEU A 185 -9.35 5.56 -31.22
CA LEU A 185 -8.83 6.32 -30.08
C LEU A 185 -9.84 6.25 -28.95
N TYR A 186 -9.40 5.86 -27.75
CA TYR A 186 -10.25 5.82 -26.56
C TYR A 186 -9.85 6.94 -25.62
N SER A 187 -10.77 7.88 -25.38
CA SER A 187 -10.68 8.88 -24.32
C SER A 187 -10.79 8.16 -22.96
N PHE A 188 -9.68 7.62 -22.47
CA PHE A 188 -9.69 6.72 -21.32
C PHE A 188 -9.90 7.49 -20.02
N LEU A 189 -8.98 8.40 -19.71
CA LEU A 189 -9.01 9.24 -18.51
C LEU A 189 -8.44 10.62 -18.83
N GLY A 190 -8.87 11.65 -18.13
CA GLY A 190 -8.39 13.00 -18.38
C GLY A 190 -8.89 13.99 -17.34
N GLY A 191 -8.44 15.22 -17.46
CA GLY A 191 -8.79 16.28 -16.55
C GLY A 191 -8.48 17.65 -17.10
N THR A 192 -8.99 18.66 -16.39
CA THR A 192 -8.72 20.06 -16.69
C THR A 192 -8.56 20.78 -15.37
N SER A 193 -7.50 21.58 -15.27
CA SER A 193 -7.23 22.42 -14.10
C SER A 193 -8.34 23.45 -13.90
N SER A 194 -8.80 23.60 -12.65
CA SER A 194 -9.91 24.51 -12.32
C SER A 194 -9.60 25.97 -12.55
N ASP A 195 -8.33 26.34 -12.42
CA ASP A 195 -7.87 27.71 -12.52
C ASP A 195 -7.96 28.24 -13.97
N PHE A 196 -8.22 27.35 -14.93
CA PHE A 196 -8.23 27.65 -16.36
C PHE A 196 -9.54 27.24 -17.08
N PHE A 197 -10.66 27.03 -16.37
CA PHE A 197 -11.93 26.67 -17.03
C PHE A 197 -12.47 27.73 -17.98
N ASP A 198 -12.17 29.01 -17.72
CA ASP A 198 -12.59 30.11 -18.57
C ASP A 198 -11.90 30.10 -19.94
N LEU A 199 -10.74 29.42 -20.04
CA LEU A 199 -10.00 29.27 -21.29
C LEU A 199 -10.56 28.17 -22.20
N ARG A 200 -11.53 27.37 -21.74
CA ARG A 200 -12.19 26.30 -22.53
C ARG A 200 -11.23 25.29 -23.16
N SER A 201 -10.18 24.93 -22.42
CA SER A 201 -9.08 24.07 -22.89
C SER A 201 -9.50 22.63 -23.23
N ASN A 202 -10.60 22.10 -22.69
CA ASN A 202 -11.02 20.73 -22.94
C ASN A 202 -11.61 20.53 -24.35
N GLU A 203 -12.43 21.47 -24.85
CA GLU A 203 -12.90 21.47 -26.24
C GLU A 203 -11.72 21.59 -27.22
N PHE A 204 -10.76 22.46 -26.90
CA PHE A 204 -9.53 22.61 -27.67
C PHE A 204 -8.72 21.30 -27.71
N LEU A 205 -8.55 20.64 -26.56
CA LEU A 205 -7.89 19.34 -26.45
C LEU A 205 -8.56 18.31 -27.36
N LYS A 206 -9.88 18.12 -27.23
CA LYS A 206 -10.60 17.07 -27.97
C LYS A 206 -10.58 17.26 -29.47
N ILE A 207 -10.70 18.50 -29.95
CA ILE A 207 -10.66 18.81 -31.38
C ILE A 207 -9.25 18.56 -31.94
N ASN A 208 -8.19 18.92 -31.22
CA ASN A 208 -6.83 18.64 -31.67
C ASN A 208 -6.50 17.13 -31.63
N VAL A 209 -7.04 16.37 -30.68
CA VAL A 209 -6.98 14.90 -30.70
C VAL A 209 -7.69 14.32 -31.93
N MET A 210 -8.82 14.89 -32.35
CA MET A 210 -9.50 14.46 -33.59
C MET A 210 -8.65 14.75 -34.83
N LYS A 211 -8.07 15.95 -34.94
CA LYS A 211 -7.15 16.31 -36.05
C LYS A 211 -5.99 15.32 -36.13
N TRP A 212 -5.31 15.10 -35.00
CA TRP A 212 -4.22 14.13 -34.91
C TRP A 212 -4.68 12.70 -35.28
N GLY A 213 -5.87 12.30 -34.84
CA GLY A 213 -6.45 11.00 -35.20
C GLY A 213 -6.68 10.84 -36.70
N ILE A 214 -7.19 11.86 -37.37
CA ILE A 214 -7.40 11.88 -38.83
C ILE A 214 -6.06 11.78 -39.56
N GLU A 215 -5.07 12.59 -39.16
CA GLU A 215 -3.71 12.56 -39.71
C GLU A 215 -3.02 11.20 -39.53
N ASN A 216 -3.38 10.46 -38.47
CA ASN A 216 -2.85 9.13 -38.17
C ASN A 216 -3.78 7.99 -38.59
N ASN A 217 -4.67 8.23 -39.57
CA ASN A 217 -5.56 7.25 -40.19
C ASN A 217 -6.46 6.50 -39.18
N LYS A 218 -6.81 7.13 -38.06
CA LYS A 218 -7.78 6.59 -37.11
C LYS A 218 -9.19 6.86 -37.64
N LYS A 219 -10.06 5.86 -37.49
CA LYS A 219 -11.45 5.90 -37.96
C LYS A 219 -12.43 6.34 -36.88
N TYR A 220 -12.12 6.08 -35.61
CA TYR A 220 -13.05 6.33 -34.51
C TYR A 220 -12.40 7.04 -33.33
N TYR A 221 -13.17 7.93 -32.69
CA TYR A 221 -12.83 8.49 -31.39
C TYR A 221 -13.94 8.18 -30.38
N VAL A 222 -13.65 7.26 -29.47
CA VAL A 222 -14.55 6.77 -28.44
C VAL A 222 -14.44 7.69 -27.23
N LEU A 223 -15.43 8.58 -27.08
CA LEU A 223 -15.55 9.48 -25.93
C LEU A 223 -16.21 8.79 -24.72
N GLY A 224 -16.85 7.63 -24.94
CA GLY A 224 -17.56 6.88 -23.93
C GLY A 224 -18.89 7.52 -23.50
N GLY A 225 -19.46 7.05 -22.40
CA GLY A 225 -20.77 7.46 -21.90
C GLY A 225 -20.75 8.46 -20.75
N GLY A 226 -21.94 8.74 -20.20
CA GLY A 226 -22.13 9.48 -18.95
C GLY A 226 -21.95 8.61 -17.70
N ARG A 227 -22.19 9.18 -16.52
CA ARG A 227 -22.35 8.43 -15.25
C ARG A 227 -23.70 7.72 -15.21
N LYS A 228 -24.72 8.36 -15.79
CA LYS A 228 -26.03 7.79 -16.09
C LYS A 228 -26.35 8.04 -17.54
N ASN A 229 -27.24 7.25 -18.11
CA ASN A 229 -27.71 7.47 -19.46
C ASN A 229 -28.23 8.90 -19.64
N PHE A 230 -27.78 9.55 -20.71
CA PHE A 230 -28.19 10.88 -21.14
C PHE A 230 -27.89 12.04 -20.17
N ASP A 231 -27.00 11.85 -19.19
CA ASP A 231 -26.62 12.90 -18.24
C ASP A 231 -25.82 14.06 -18.89
N SER A 232 -25.48 15.08 -18.10
CA SER A 232 -24.74 16.25 -18.59
C SER A 232 -23.35 15.93 -19.15
N LEU A 233 -22.70 14.87 -18.67
CA LEU A 233 -21.41 14.41 -19.20
C LEU A 233 -21.59 13.75 -20.57
N TYR A 234 -22.63 12.94 -20.73
CA TYR A 234 -23.02 12.41 -22.02
C TYR A 234 -23.36 13.54 -22.99
N GLN A 235 -24.19 14.52 -22.61
CA GLN A 235 -24.57 15.63 -23.49
C GLN A 235 -23.37 16.47 -23.93
N TYR A 236 -22.40 16.67 -23.03
CA TYR A 236 -21.13 17.30 -23.36
C TYR A 236 -20.37 16.53 -24.45
N LYS A 237 -20.19 15.21 -24.27
CA LYS A 237 -19.51 14.36 -25.26
C LYS A 237 -20.28 14.32 -26.59
N LYS A 238 -21.61 14.26 -26.53
CA LYS A 238 -22.48 14.22 -27.70
C LYS A 238 -22.43 15.51 -28.51
N ALA A 239 -22.06 16.65 -27.91
CA ALA A 239 -21.91 17.91 -28.61
C ALA A 239 -20.79 17.90 -29.67
N PHE A 240 -19.80 17.01 -29.55
CA PHE A 240 -18.76 16.80 -30.54
C PHE A 240 -19.21 15.91 -31.71
N PHE A 241 -20.14 14.99 -31.48
CA PHE A 241 -20.64 14.07 -32.51
C PHE A 241 -22.17 13.99 -32.50
N PRO A 242 -22.88 15.11 -32.75
CA PRO A 242 -24.33 15.16 -32.57
C PRO A 242 -25.09 14.35 -33.63
N LYS A 243 -24.49 14.10 -34.80
CA LYS A 243 -25.09 13.35 -35.91
C LYS A 243 -24.70 11.87 -35.96
N ASP A 244 -23.61 11.48 -35.29
CA ASP A 244 -23.20 10.06 -35.27
C ASP A 244 -24.15 9.23 -34.41
N LYS A 245 -24.31 7.95 -34.72
CA LYS A 245 -25.08 7.03 -33.87
C LYS A 245 -24.23 6.63 -32.66
N ASP A 246 -24.85 6.62 -31.49
CA ASP A 246 -24.17 6.09 -30.30
C ASP A 246 -24.07 4.56 -30.35
N LYS A 247 -23.11 4.02 -29.61
CA LYS A 247 -23.01 2.58 -29.36
C LYS A 247 -23.49 2.25 -27.95
N VAL A 248 -24.32 1.22 -27.83
CA VAL A 248 -24.77 0.73 -26.53
C VAL A 248 -23.66 -0.10 -25.89
N PHE A 249 -23.24 0.28 -24.68
CA PHE A 249 -22.34 -0.51 -23.86
C PHE A 249 -23.15 -1.47 -23.01
N TYR A 250 -22.83 -2.75 -23.14
CA TYR A 250 -23.49 -3.82 -22.42
C TYR A 250 -22.62 -4.36 -21.28
N THR A 251 -23.29 -4.77 -20.21
CA THR A 251 -22.69 -5.58 -19.16
C THR A 251 -23.38 -6.92 -19.07
N GLY A 252 -22.62 -7.99 -18.91
CA GLY A 252 -23.10 -9.33 -18.61
C GLY A 252 -23.17 -9.57 -17.11
N ARG A 253 -24.23 -10.21 -16.65
CA ARG A 253 -24.43 -10.64 -15.27
C ARG A 253 -24.86 -12.10 -15.27
N LYS A 254 -24.19 -12.94 -14.50
CA LYS A 254 -24.55 -14.36 -14.40
C LYS A 254 -24.41 -14.83 -12.96
N ILE A 255 -25.38 -15.61 -12.51
CA ILE A 255 -25.30 -16.38 -11.27
C ILE A 255 -25.00 -17.81 -11.72
N ILE A 256 -23.84 -18.34 -11.31
CA ILE A 256 -23.39 -19.69 -11.65
C ILE A 256 -23.97 -20.70 -10.67
N ASN A 257 -23.87 -20.39 -9.37
CA ASN A 257 -24.38 -21.24 -8.30
C ASN A 257 -25.47 -20.49 -7.53
N GLU A 258 -26.72 -20.70 -7.93
CA GLU A 258 -27.88 -20.03 -7.34
C GLU A 258 -28.01 -20.33 -5.84
N LYS A 259 -27.85 -21.60 -5.44
CA LYS A 259 -27.99 -22.02 -4.04
C LYS A 259 -27.08 -21.20 -3.13
N ILE A 260 -25.78 -21.17 -3.45
CA ILE A 260 -24.79 -20.42 -2.65
C ILE A 260 -25.02 -18.91 -2.75
N TYR A 261 -25.36 -18.41 -3.94
CA TYR A 261 -25.67 -16.98 -4.12
C TYR A 261 -26.80 -16.54 -3.18
N TYR A 262 -27.90 -17.31 -3.12
CA TYR A 262 -29.03 -17.03 -2.23
C TYR A 262 -28.72 -17.22 -0.76
N GLU A 263 -27.89 -18.19 -0.39
CA GLU A 263 -27.39 -18.34 0.99
C GLU A 263 -26.60 -17.09 1.42
N ILE A 264 -25.72 -16.57 0.57
CA ILE A 264 -24.97 -15.32 0.84
C ILE A 264 -25.94 -14.14 0.97
N LEU A 265 -26.94 -14.03 0.08
CA LEU A 265 -27.93 -12.95 0.14
C LEU A 265 -28.80 -13.00 1.41
N LYS A 266 -29.19 -14.20 1.87
CA LYS A 266 -29.92 -14.39 3.12
C LYS A 266 -29.12 -13.87 4.32
N ASN A 267 -27.80 -14.09 4.33
CA ASN A 267 -26.91 -13.61 5.40
C ASN A 267 -26.80 -12.08 5.46
N ILE A 268 -27.15 -11.37 4.39
CA ILE A 268 -27.19 -9.90 4.34
C ILE A 268 -28.62 -9.35 4.23
N GLU A 269 -29.61 -10.15 4.64
CA GLU A 269 -31.03 -9.78 4.72
C GLU A 269 -31.66 -9.34 3.37
N VAL A 270 -31.16 -9.87 2.24
CA VAL A 270 -31.75 -9.64 0.91
C VAL A 270 -32.70 -10.78 0.55
N LYS A 271 -33.95 -10.46 0.18
CA LYS A 271 -34.97 -11.48 -0.18
C LYS A 271 -34.71 -12.06 -1.57
N HIS A 272 -35.09 -13.32 -1.76
CA HIS A 272 -34.93 -14.04 -3.04
C HIS A 272 -35.58 -13.30 -4.23
N SER A 273 -36.79 -12.75 -4.05
CA SER A 273 -37.50 -11.98 -5.09
C SER A 273 -36.75 -10.73 -5.55
N ASP A 274 -35.91 -10.15 -4.69
CA ASP A 274 -35.10 -8.99 -5.03
C ASP A 274 -33.93 -9.41 -5.92
N ALA A 275 -33.33 -10.56 -5.67
CA ALA A 275 -32.16 -11.07 -6.39
C ALA A 275 -32.36 -11.17 -7.90
N ILE A 276 -33.50 -11.70 -8.35
CA ILE A 276 -33.84 -11.84 -9.77
C ILE A 276 -33.97 -10.46 -10.41
N LYS A 277 -34.69 -9.52 -9.76
CA LYS A 277 -34.84 -8.14 -10.23
C LYS A 277 -33.51 -7.37 -10.30
N LEU A 278 -32.49 -7.78 -9.52
CA LEU A 278 -31.18 -7.14 -9.54
C LEU A 278 -30.41 -7.42 -10.84
N LEU A 279 -30.70 -8.52 -11.53
CA LEU A 279 -30.06 -8.84 -12.81
C LEU A 279 -30.54 -7.96 -13.96
N ASP A 280 -31.78 -7.45 -13.91
CA ASP A 280 -32.41 -6.83 -15.08
C ASP A 280 -32.08 -5.34 -15.29
N ASN A 281 -31.60 -4.64 -14.26
CA ASN A 281 -31.47 -3.18 -14.31
C ASN A 281 -30.01 -2.71 -14.14
N SER A 282 -29.50 -1.91 -15.08
CA SER A 282 -28.14 -1.37 -15.08
C SER A 282 -27.80 -0.52 -13.84
N THR A 283 -28.82 0.04 -13.16
CA THR A 283 -28.65 0.82 -11.93
C THR A 283 -28.39 -0.01 -10.68
N ASN A 284 -28.69 -1.31 -10.72
CA ASN A 284 -28.46 -2.23 -9.61
C ASN A 284 -27.00 -2.70 -9.60
N PHE A 285 -26.35 -2.65 -8.43
CA PHE A 285 -25.02 -3.20 -8.25
C PHE A 285 -25.05 -4.73 -8.28
N PHE A 286 -24.12 -5.36 -9.01
CA PHE A 286 -24.00 -6.81 -9.13
C PHE A 286 -22.53 -7.27 -8.98
N PRO A 287 -22.26 -8.35 -8.22
CA PRO A 287 -23.20 -9.11 -7.38
C PRO A 287 -23.65 -8.29 -6.16
N LYS A 288 -24.89 -8.48 -5.72
CA LYS A 288 -25.49 -7.60 -4.70
C LYS A 288 -24.76 -7.59 -3.37
N TYR A 289 -24.21 -8.73 -2.95
CA TYR A 289 -23.45 -8.83 -1.70
C TYR A 289 -22.11 -8.07 -1.73
N LYS A 290 -21.69 -7.56 -2.88
CA LYS A 290 -20.56 -6.63 -3.02
C LYS A 290 -21.00 -5.17 -3.05
N GLU A 291 -22.30 -4.89 -3.08
CA GLU A 291 -22.82 -3.54 -2.93
C GLU A 291 -22.47 -3.05 -1.53
N GLN A 292 -21.63 -2.01 -1.46
CA GLN A 292 -21.27 -1.38 -0.20
C GLN A 292 -22.50 -0.68 0.40
N LYS A 293 -23.32 -1.44 1.13
CA LYS A 293 -24.27 -0.87 2.07
C LYS A 293 -23.52 -0.60 3.37
N ASN A 294 -23.69 0.59 3.93
CA ASN A 294 -23.21 1.00 5.25
C ASN A 294 -23.89 0.22 6.41
N ASN A 295 -24.23 -1.06 6.22
CA ASN A 295 -24.83 -1.89 7.26
C ASN A 295 -23.83 -2.93 7.78
N SER A 296 -23.53 -2.76 9.06
CA SER A 296 -22.80 -3.60 9.99
C SER A 296 -23.14 -5.10 9.89
N LYS A 297 -22.09 -5.94 9.85
CA LYS A 297 -21.98 -7.38 10.23
C LYS A 297 -21.21 -8.27 9.25
N ILE A 298 -20.32 -7.72 8.44
CA ILE A 298 -19.14 -8.50 8.00
C ILE A 298 -18.11 -8.35 9.12
N ASN A 299 -17.55 -9.46 9.63
CA ASN A 299 -16.40 -9.40 10.54
C ASN A 299 -15.27 -8.66 9.83
N LYS A 300 -15.10 -7.37 10.16
CA LYS A 300 -14.13 -6.48 9.52
C LYS A 300 -12.69 -6.81 9.91
N LEU A 301 -12.49 -7.71 10.88
CA LEU A 301 -11.20 -8.04 11.49
C LEU A 301 -10.86 -9.52 11.27
N HIS A 302 -9.66 -9.78 10.77
CA HIS A 302 -9.13 -11.10 10.44
C HIS A 302 -7.78 -11.33 11.12
N ALA A 303 -7.62 -12.53 11.69
CA ALA A 303 -6.38 -12.99 12.30
C ALA A 303 -5.54 -13.73 11.25
N ILE A 304 -4.38 -13.18 10.87
CA ILE A 304 -3.47 -13.77 9.88
C ILE A 304 -2.27 -14.41 10.58
N THR A 305 -2.04 -15.69 10.29
CA THR A 305 -0.95 -16.50 10.86
C THR A 305 -0.04 -17.11 9.80
N THR A 306 -0.39 -17.00 8.52
CA THR A 306 0.40 -17.57 7.41
C THR A 306 1.34 -16.53 6.81
N LYS A 307 2.55 -16.95 6.42
CA LYS A 307 3.56 -16.06 5.81
C LYS A 307 3.02 -15.35 4.56
N LYS A 308 2.36 -16.09 3.67
CA LYS A 308 1.86 -15.56 2.40
C LYS A 308 0.83 -14.45 2.61
N GLU A 309 -0.19 -14.68 3.45
CA GLU A 309 -1.22 -13.68 3.70
C GLU A 309 -0.66 -12.46 4.45
N TRP A 310 0.32 -12.68 5.34
CA TRP A 310 1.00 -11.59 6.04
C TRP A 310 1.75 -10.70 5.04
N GLN A 311 2.52 -11.30 4.13
CA GLN A 311 3.21 -10.58 3.06
C GLN A 311 2.22 -9.87 2.13
N ASP A 312 1.11 -10.50 1.77
CA ASP A 312 0.05 -9.87 0.96
C ASP A 312 -0.52 -8.61 1.61
N VAL A 313 -0.62 -8.57 2.95
CA VAL A 313 -1.02 -7.37 3.69
C VAL A 313 0.08 -6.31 3.68
N LEU A 314 1.34 -6.68 3.98
CA LEU A 314 2.44 -5.72 3.97
C LEU A 314 2.66 -5.09 2.59
N ASN A 315 2.48 -5.88 1.52
CA ASN A 315 2.52 -5.42 0.13
C ASN A 315 1.42 -4.42 -0.21
N GLN A 316 0.29 -4.42 0.52
CA GLN A 316 -0.75 -3.40 0.36
C GLN A 316 -0.40 -2.10 1.10
N VAL A 317 0.22 -2.19 2.29
CA VAL A 317 0.46 -1.00 3.13
C VAL A 317 1.64 -0.15 2.63
N PHE A 318 2.65 -0.78 2.01
CA PHE A 318 3.87 -0.17 1.46
C PHE A 318 4.79 0.56 2.46
N ASN A 319 4.25 1.24 3.49
CA ASN A 319 5.02 1.95 4.50
C ASN A 319 5.09 1.13 5.80
N TYR A 320 5.94 0.11 5.79
CA TYR A 320 6.24 -0.72 6.96
C TYR A 320 7.75 -0.79 7.22
N ASP A 321 8.11 -1.24 8.41
CA ASP A 321 9.48 -1.50 8.85
C ASP A 321 9.69 -3.01 9.06
N PHE A 322 10.94 -3.49 9.14
CA PHE A 322 11.23 -4.92 9.30
C PHE A 322 10.60 -5.51 10.57
N TYR A 323 10.39 -4.69 11.60
CA TYR A 323 9.67 -5.08 12.81
C TYR A 323 8.25 -5.60 12.57
N HIS A 324 7.63 -5.30 11.43
CA HIS A 324 6.28 -5.75 11.07
C HIS A 324 6.29 -7.04 10.22
N THR A 325 7.46 -7.58 9.88
CA THR A 325 7.58 -8.73 8.98
C THR A 325 7.30 -10.06 9.65
N TYR A 326 6.87 -11.05 8.85
CA TYR A 326 6.55 -12.38 9.36
C TYR A 326 7.80 -13.08 9.89
N ASP A 327 8.91 -13.03 9.15
CA ASP A 327 10.16 -13.68 9.53
C ASP A 327 10.69 -13.10 10.84
N TYR A 328 10.62 -11.79 11.05
CA TYR A 328 11.08 -11.19 12.31
C TYR A 328 10.22 -11.61 13.51
N HIS A 329 8.89 -11.71 13.33
CA HIS A 329 8.01 -12.23 14.38
C HIS A 329 8.32 -13.69 14.73
N ASN A 330 8.59 -14.53 13.73
CA ASN A 330 8.93 -15.93 13.96
C ASN A 330 10.32 -16.14 14.56
N LEU A 331 11.28 -15.26 14.25
CA LEU A 331 12.60 -15.24 14.88
C LEU A 331 12.55 -14.75 16.33
N SER A 332 11.58 -13.88 16.64
CA SER A 332 11.48 -13.23 17.96
C SER A 332 10.59 -13.97 18.96
N LYS A 333 9.66 -14.80 18.47
CA LYS A 333 8.71 -15.50 19.34
C LYS A 333 9.39 -16.59 20.17
N LEU A 334 8.93 -16.79 21.39
CA LEU A 334 9.27 -17.97 22.18
C LEU A 334 8.43 -19.18 21.73
N LYS A 335 8.83 -20.38 22.17
CA LYS A 335 8.22 -21.66 21.75
C LYS A 335 6.69 -21.69 21.94
N ASP A 336 6.19 -21.09 23.03
CA ASP A 336 4.77 -21.08 23.39
C ASP A 336 4.02 -19.81 22.93
N GLU A 337 4.67 -18.97 22.13
CA GLU A 337 4.09 -17.74 21.60
C GLU A 337 3.64 -17.91 20.15
N LYS A 338 2.58 -17.18 19.79
CA LYS A 338 2.03 -17.18 18.44
C LYS A 338 2.18 -15.80 17.81
N ALA A 339 2.83 -15.76 16.65
CA ALA A 339 2.85 -14.56 15.81
C ALA A 339 1.50 -14.40 15.12
N LEU A 340 0.92 -13.20 15.20
CA LEU A 340 -0.37 -12.87 14.62
C LEU A 340 -0.37 -11.47 14.01
N LEU A 341 -0.90 -11.35 12.79
CA LEU A 341 -1.20 -10.06 12.18
C LEU A 341 -2.72 -9.87 12.19
N ILE A 342 -3.18 -8.93 13.00
CA ILE A 342 -4.58 -8.53 13.01
C ILE A 342 -4.81 -7.57 11.84
N LYS A 343 -5.65 -7.97 10.88
CA LYS A 343 -6.03 -7.16 9.73
C LYS A 343 -7.47 -6.68 9.88
N TYR A 344 -7.67 -5.37 9.92
CA TYR A 344 -8.99 -4.75 9.81
C TYR A 344 -9.19 -4.14 8.42
N THR A 345 -10.38 -4.31 7.84
CA THR A 345 -10.76 -3.68 6.58
C THR A 345 -12.15 -3.04 6.65
N GLU A 346 -12.25 -1.79 6.22
CA GLU A 346 -13.52 -1.06 6.10
C GLU A 346 -13.49 -0.16 4.87
N GLY A 347 -14.24 -0.55 3.83
CA GLY A 347 -14.13 0.13 2.53
C GLY A 347 -12.72 -0.03 1.95
N ASP A 348 -12.02 1.08 1.76
CA ASP A 348 -10.62 1.18 1.31
C ASP A 348 -9.61 1.35 2.46
N ILE A 349 -10.08 1.40 3.71
CA ILE A 349 -9.22 1.45 4.88
C ILE A 349 -8.73 0.04 5.15
N LEU A 350 -7.43 -0.07 5.38
CA LEU A 350 -6.80 -1.27 5.91
C LEU A 350 -5.98 -0.84 7.13
N ILE A 351 -6.16 -1.54 8.24
CA ILE A 351 -5.31 -1.41 9.43
C ILE A 351 -4.69 -2.79 9.70
N ALA A 352 -3.37 -2.83 9.94
CA ALA A 352 -2.68 -4.07 10.23
C ALA A 352 -1.86 -3.92 11.51
N LEU A 353 -2.12 -4.75 12.51
CA LEU A 353 -1.45 -4.72 13.81
C LEU A 353 -0.74 -6.06 14.05
N PRO A 354 0.59 -6.10 13.96
CA PRO A 354 1.34 -7.32 14.24
C PRO A 354 1.64 -7.45 15.73
N ILE A 355 1.40 -8.64 16.29
CA ILE A 355 1.56 -8.96 17.71
C ILE A 355 2.08 -10.40 17.91
N LEU A 356 2.66 -10.64 19.08
CA LEU A 356 2.90 -11.96 19.66
C LEU A 356 1.86 -12.20 20.74
N VAL A 357 1.11 -13.29 20.62
CA VAL A 357 0.14 -13.75 21.63
C VAL A 357 0.81 -14.76 22.53
N ARG A 358 0.77 -14.52 23.84
CA ARG A 358 1.50 -15.27 24.86
C ARG A 358 0.51 -15.87 25.86
N LYS A 359 0.63 -17.17 26.13
CA LYS A 359 -0.22 -17.84 27.14
C LYS A 359 0.14 -17.37 28.54
N ILE A 360 -0.85 -17.06 29.36
CA ILE A 360 -0.66 -16.76 30.79
C ILE A 360 -0.66 -18.10 31.54
N ASN A 361 0.43 -18.41 32.23
CA ASN A 361 0.66 -19.70 32.87
C ASN A 361 -0.49 -20.06 33.82
N ASN A 362 -0.86 -21.35 33.85
CA ASN A 362 -1.94 -21.89 34.68
C ASN A 362 -3.33 -21.27 34.45
N THR A 363 -3.56 -20.59 33.33
CA THR A 363 -4.86 -20.04 32.97
C THR A 363 -5.25 -20.37 31.54
N LYS A 364 -6.50 -20.05 31.19
CA LYS A 364 -7.03 -20.07 29.81
C LYS A 364 -6.78 -18.77 29.04
N TYR A 365 -6.16 -17.78 29.69
CA TYR A 365 -6.03 -16.42 29.18
C TYR A 365 -4.69 -16.19 28.48
N TYR A 366 -4.65 -15.13 27.68
CA TYR A 366 -3.50 -14.70 26.91
C TYR A 366 -3.22 -13.23 27.15
N ASP A 367 -2.01 -12.79 26.83
CA ASP A 367 -1.72 -11.37 26.59
C ASP A 367 -1.01 -11.21 25.25
N ALA A 368 -1.05 -10.00 24.70
CA ALA A 368 -0.43 -9.67 23.43
C ALA A 368 0.68 -8.63 23.63
N THR A 369 1.81 -8.83 22.95
CA THR A 369 2.92 -7.88 22.93
C THR A 369 3.44 -7.69 21.52
N SER A 370 3.93 -6.50 21.16
CA SER A 370 4.77 -6.37 19.99
C SER A 370 6.08 -7.15 20.19
N VAL A 371 6.74 -7.51 19.08
CA VAL A 371 8.16 -7.87 19.07
C VAL A 371 9.02 -6.76 19.69
N TYR A 372 10.28 -7.08 19.99
CA TYR A 372 11.26 -6.06 20.37
C TYR A 372 11.53 -5.12 19.17
N GLY A 373 11.54 -3.81 19.41
CA GLY A 373 11.60 -2.79 18.34
C GLY A 373 10.25 -2.12 18.08
N TYR A 374 10.03 -1.53 16.90
CA TYR A 374 8.92 -0.60 16.67
C TYR A 374 7.86 -1.16 15.69
N ALA A 375 6.98 -2.03 16.18
CA ALA A 375 6.03 -2.80 15.37
C ALA A 375 4.56 -2.31 15.47
N GLY A 376 4.34 -1.05 15.85
CA GLY A 376 3.00 -0.46 16.00
C GLY A 376 2.10 -0.60 14.76
N PRO A 377 0.81 -0.22 14.87
CA PRO A 377 -0.16 -0.46 13.81
C PRO A 377 0.21 0.23 12.48
N LEU A 378 -0.05 -0.46 11.39
CA LEU A 378 0.11 0.01 10.02
C LEU A 378 -1.26 0.41 9.46
N GLN A 379 -1.29 1.33 8.48
CA GLN A 379 -2.55 1.76 7.87
C GLN A 379 -2.43 2.10 6.38
N ILE A 380 -3.57 2.01 5.69
CA ILE A 380 -3.82 2.57 4.37
C ILE A 380 -5.06 3.48 4.45
N ASN A 381 -5.00 4.63 3.77
CA ASN A 381 -6.11 5.58 3.64
C ASN A 381 -6.64 6.15 4.96
N VAL A 382 -5.79 6.20 6.00
CA VAL A 382 -6.06 6.91 7.24
C VAL A 382 -5.34 8.27 7.21
N ASN A 383 -6.00 9.28 7.79
CA ASN A 383 -5.48 10.63 7.94
C ASN A 383 -5.73 11.15 9.36
N SER A 384 -5.38 12.42 9.63
CA SER A 384 -5.54 13.03 10.94
C SER A 384 -6.99 13.15 11.43
N SER A 385 -7.98 13.14 10.52
CA SER A 385 -9.42 13.22 10.86
C SER A 385 -10.12 11.86 10.86
N PHE A 386 -9.37 10.75 10.76
CA PHE A 386 -9.94 9.41 10.79
C PHE A 386 -10.68 9.13 12.10
N ASN A 387 -11.93 8.67 11.96
CA ASN A 387 -12.72 8.17 13.09
C ASN A 387 -12.46 6.68 13.28
N ASN A 388 -11.83 6.32 14.39
CA ASN A 388 -11.43 4.95 14.70
C ASN A 388 -12.50 4.12 15.44
N ASN A 389 -13.70 4.65 15.72
CA ASN A 389 -14.72 3.99 16.55
C ASN A 389 -15.04 2.55 16.11
N ASN A 390 -15.28 2.33 14.80
CA ASN A 390 -15.61 1.00 14.29
C ASN A 390 -14.44 0.02 14.42
N TYR A 391 -13.21 0.50 14.22
CA TYR A 391 -12.01 -0.30 14.39
C TYR A 391 -11.80 -0.68 15.86
N VAL A 392 -11.94 0.29 16.77
CA VAL A 392 -11.84 0.09 18.22
C VAL A 392 -12.83 -0.99 18.67
N VAL A 393 -14.12 -0.83 18.36
CA VAL A 393 -15.15 -1.82 18.75
C VAL A 393 -14.84 -3.21 18.21
N ALA A 394 -14.40 -3.33 16.95
CA ALA A 394 -14.04 -4.61 16.37
C ALA A 394 -12.82 -5.24 17.05
N LEU A 395 -11.83 -4.43 17.42
CA LEU A 395 -10.60 -4.87 18.05
C LEU A 395 -10.83 -5.31 19.51
N GLU A 396 -11.65 -4.60 20.27
CA GLU A 396 -12.04 -4.99 21.63
C GLU A 396 -12.81 -6.31 21.64
N GLN A 397 -13.77 -6.47 20.71
CA GLN A 397 -14.51 -7.72 20.55
C GLN A 397 -13.59 -8.88 20.19
N PHE A 398 -12.60 -8.64 19.32
CA PHE A 398 -11.59 -9.63 18.99
C PHE A 398 -10.80 -10.06 20.23
N PHE A 399 -10.25 -9.13 21.00
CA PHE A 399 -9.48 -9.48 22.20
C PHE A 399 -10.31 -10.22 23.24
N LYS A 400 -11.56 -9.81 23.45
CA LYS A 400 -12.48 -10.49 24.36
C LYS A 400 -12.78 -11.92 23.92
N LYS A 401 -13.03 -12.14 22.62
CA LYS A 401 -13.27 -13.46 22.04
C LYS A 401 -12.05 -14.37 22.17
N GLU A 402 -10.84 -13.84 21.96
CA GLU A 402 -9.59 -14.61 22.02
C GLU A 402 -9.03 -14.74 23.45
N ASN A 403 -9.77 -14.31 24.48
CA ASN A 403 -9.32 -14.31 25.89
C ASN A 403 -7.99 -13.55 26.11
N ILE A 404 -7.74 -12.48 25.34
CA ILE A 404 -6.58 -11.61 25.50
C ILE A 404 -6.89 -10.57 26.57
N VAL A 405 -6.10 -10.56 27.65
CA VAL A 405 -6.30 -9.74 28.85
C VAL A 405 -5.70 -8.35 28.69
N SER A 406 -4.51 -8.27 28.13
CA SER A 406 -3.81 -7.01 27.90
C SER A 406 -3.01 -7.01 26.61
N VAL A 407 -2.72 -5.82 26.11
CA VAL A 407 -2.00 -5.57 24.87
C VAL A 407 -0.93 -4.51 25.09
N PHE A 408 0.29 -4.83 24.70
CA PHE A 408 1.43 -3.91 24.70
C PHE A 408 1.97 -3.75 23.27
N SER A 409 2.28 -2.54 22.84
CA SER A 409 2.97 -2.33 21.56
C SER A 409 3.90 -1.12 21.59
N ARG A 410 5.05 -1.25 20.94
CA ARG A 410 5.97 -0.15 20.68
C ARG A 410 5.62 0.52 19.36
N LEU A 411 5.25 1.80 19.41
CA LEU A 411 4.86 2.54 18.22
C LEU A 411 6.08 2.88 17.35
N ASN A 412 5.88 2.90 16.03
CA ASN A 412 6.90 3.23 15.06
C ASN A 412 6.95 4.74 14.79
N PRO A 413 8.04 5.44 15.15
CA PRO A 413 8.12 6.90 15.03
C PRO A 413 8.29 7.38 13.58
N PHE A 414 8.47 6.47 12.62
CA PHE A 414 8.61 6.77 11.20
C PHE A 414 7.33 6.44 10.40
N ILE A 415 6.27 5.97 11.09
CA ILE A 415 4.99 5.63 10.49
C ILE A 415 3.91 6.53 11.09
N ASN A 416 3.20 7.24 10.21
CA ASN A 416 2.22 8.25 10.60
C ASN A 416 0.91 7.63 11.07
N TYR A 417 0.15 8.43 11.82
CA TYR A 417 -1.23 8.18 12.25
C TYR A 417 -1.45 7.00 13.21
N GLN A 418 -0.40 6.35 13.73
CA GLN A 418 -0.56 5.23 14.66
C GLN A 418 -1.37 5.62 15.90
N GLU A 419 -1.15 6.81 16.45
CA GLU A 419 -1.89 7.33 17.61
C GLU A 419 -3.37 7.58 17.29
N ASN A 420 -3.70 8.04 16.08
CA ASN A 420 -5.09 8.23 15.65
C ASN A 420 -5.86 6.90 15.61
N LEU A 421 -5.19 5.79 15.26
CA LEU A 421 -5.83 4.47 15.16
C LEU A 421 -6.25 3.92 16.52
N ILE A 422 -5.43 4.15 17.54
CA ILE A 422 -5.60 3.60 18.90
C ILE A 422 -6.09 4.67 19.90
N ASN A 423 -6.51 5.84 19.40
CA ASN A 423 -7.05 6.89 20.25
C ASN A 423 -8.28 6.38 21.01
N GLY A 424 -8.33 6.63 22.33
CA GLY A 424 -9.39 6.12 23.19
C GLY A 424 -9.29 4.63 23.54
N LEU A 425 -8.26 3.92 23.06
CA LEU A 425 -8.02 2.50 23.37
C LEU A 425 -6.82 2.36 24.32
N GLY A 426 -7.04 2.52 25.62
CA GLY A 426 -5.97 2.47 26.62
C GLY A 426 -5.08 3.72 26.62
N GLN A 427 -3.80 3.56 26.95
CA GLN A 427 -2.88 4.67 27.15
C GLN A 427 -1.69 4.64 26.18
N ILE A 428 -1.31 5.83 25.70
CA ILE A 428 -0.08 6.07 24.95
C ILE A 428 0.91 6.79 25.87
N ILE A 429 2.03 6.14 26.17
CA ILE A 429 3.05 6.68 27.05
C ILE A 429 4.23 7.15 26.20
N LYS A 430 4.63 8.40 26.39
CA LYS A 430 5.83 8.99 25.77
C LYS A 430 7.04 8.69 26.66
N LEU A 431 8.09 8.10 26.08
CA LEU A 431 9.31 7.70 26.79
C LEU A 431 10.49 8.60 26.40
N GLY A 432 11.73 8.12 26.52
CA GLY A 432 12.91 8.85 26.05
C GLY A 432 12.93 9.06 24.52
N ASN A 433 13.88 9.85 24.06
CA ASN A 433 14.08 10.09 22.63
C ASN A 433 14.89 8.96 21.99
N ILE A 434 14.70 8.77 20.68
CA ILE A 434 15.59 8.00 19.82
C ILE A 434 16.27 8.92 18.81
N VAL A 435 17.46 8.53 18.37
CA VAL A 435 18.26 9.35 17.45
C VAL A 435 18.08 8.85 16.02
N ASN A 436 17.61 9.73 15.15
CA ASN A 436 17.55 9.49 13.71
C ASN A 436 18.63 10.30 13.00
N ILE A 437 19.25 9.75 11.96
CA ILE A 437 19.98 10.51 10.96
C ILE A 437 19.05 10.70 9.76
N ASP A 438 18.77 11.95 9.41
CA ASP A 438 18.03 12.31 8.22
C ASP A 438 18.90 12.13 6.98
N LEU A 439 18.65 11.05 6.25
CA LEU A 439 19.42 10.66 5.08
C LEU A 439 19.04 11.42 3.81
N THR A 440 17.98 12.25 3.87
CA THR A 440 17.54 13.08 2.73
C THR A 440 18.41 14.32 2.52
N LYS A 441 19.14 14.74 3.57
CA LYS A 441 20.16 15.79 3.50
C LYS A 441 21.39 15.30 2.76
N ASN A 442 22.18 16.20 2.17
CA ASN A 442 23.43 15.79 1.55
C ASN A 442 24.48 15.35 2.59
N ILE A 443 25.49 14.59 2.16
CA ILE A 443 26.46 13.93 3.04
C ILE A 443 27.24 14.94 3.88
N GLU A 444 27.56 16.12 3.34
CA GLU A 444 28.32 17.15 4.05
C GLU A 444 27.48 17.83 5.14
N GLU A 445 26.24 18.20 4.82
CA GLU A 445 25.29 18.79 5.79
C GLU A 445 25.10 17.92 7.02
N GLN A 446 24.85 16.62 6.82
CA GLN A 446 24.68 15.71 7.95
C GLN A 446 25.97 15.63 8.81
N ARG A 447 27.17 15.70 8.20
CA ARG A 447 28.46 15.66 8.90
C ARG A 447 28.73 16.93 9.71
N THR A 448 28.18 18.08 9.32
CA THR A 448 28.36 19.33 10.07
C THR A 448 27.88 19.21 11.51
N ILE A 449 26.78 18.47 11.73
CA ILE A 449 26.08 18.28 13.00
C ILE A 449 26.86 17.36 13.96
N PHE A 450 27.83 16.59 13.48
CA PHE A 450 28.60 15.68 14.32
C PHE A 450 29.35 16.43 15.42
N SER A 451 29.39 15.85 16.61
CA SER A 451 30.19 16.38 17.72
C SER A 451 31.68 16.42 17.38
N LYS A 452 32.43 17.32 18.02
CA LYS A 452 33.90 17.38 17.91
C LYS A 452 34.53 16.01 18.23
N THR A 453 34.04 15.33 19.25
CA THR A 453 34.47 13.98 19.66
C THR A 453 34.26 12.95 18.55
N THR A 454 33.10 12.95 17.91
CA THR A 454 32.77 12.03 16.81
C THR A 454 33.66 12.26 15.61
N LYS A 455 33.86 13.53 15.21
CA LYS A 455 34.79 13.91 14.12
C LYS A 455 36.22 13.45 14.42
N ARG A 456 36.70 13.66 15.66
CA ARG A 456 38.04 13.23 16.11
C ARG A 456 38.22 11.71 15.99
N TYR A 457 37.30 10.92 16.55
CA TYR A 457 37.41 9.46 16.49
C TYR A 457 37.24 8.91 15.08
N LEU A 458 36.34 9.47 14.26
CA LEU A 458 36.23 9.10 12.85
C LEU A 458 37.54 9.32 12.09
N ASN A 459 38.19 10.47 12.29
CA ASN A 459 39.48 10.75 11.66
C ASN A 459 40.58 9.79 12.15
N LYS A 460 40.58 9.43 13.45
CA LYS A 460 41.50 8.42 14.01
C LYS A 460 41.25 7.05 13.38
N CYS A 461 40.01 6.57 13.37
CA CYS A 461 39.65 5.28 12.79
C CYS A 461 39.96 5.17 11.30
N ARG A 462 39.73 6.21 10.48
CA ARG A 462 40.04 6.17 9.05
C ARG A 462 41.54 6.02 8.75
N LYS A 463 42.41 6.47 9.66
CA LYS A 463 43.86 6.25 9.56
C LYS A 463 44.21 4.79 9.86
N LEU A 464 43.66 4.24 10.93
CA LEU A 464 44.02 2.92 11.48
C LEU A 464 43.24 1.74 10.90
N CYS A 465 42.09 1.98 10.27
CA CYS A 465 41.13 0.95 9.94
C CYS A 465 40.52 1.14 8.55
N TYR A 466 39.92 0.07 8.03
CA TYR A 466 39.04 0.10 6.85
C TYR A 466 37.76 -0.70 7.13
N THR A 467 36.72 -0.49 6.31
CA THR A 467 35.43 -1.19 6.47
C THR A 467 35.23 -2.27 5.41
N LYS A 468 34.68 -3.41 5.81
CA LYS A 468 34.29 -4.52 4.92
C LYS A 468 32.79 -4.81 5.08
N LYS A 469 32.08 -5.06 3.98
CA LYS A 469 30.74 -5.68 4.01
C LYS A 469 30.92 -7.17 3.74
N SER A 470 30.34 -8.02 4.57
CA SER A 470 30.44 -9.47 4.39
C SER A 470 29.21 -10.21 4.89
N LYS A 471 28.96 -11.38 4.31
CA LYS A 471 28.02 -12.40 4.78
C LYS A 471 28.69 -13.78 4.90
N GLU A 472 30.02 -13.83 4.82
CA GLU A 472 30.76 -15.08 4.92
C GLU A 472 30.65 -15.64 6.34
N LYS A 473 30.47 -16.96 6.46
CA LYS A 473 30.30 -17.64 7.76
C LYS A 473 31.41 -17.29 8.75
N LYS A 474 32.66 -17.23 8.29
CA LYS A 474 33.82 -16.87 9.12
C LYS A 474 33.68 -15.47 9.73
N ASP A 475 33.31 -14.48 8.92
CA ASP A 475 33.15 -13.10 9.38
C ASP A 475 31.94 -12.96 10.32
N ILE A 476 30.83 -13.64 10.03
CA ILE A 476 29.66 -13.63 10.91
C ILE A 476 29.98 -14.27 12.27
N ASN A 477 30.73 -15.38 12.30
CA ASN A 477 31.15 -16.00 13.55
C ASN A 477 32.04 -15.07 14.38
N ALA A 478 32.98 -14.35 13.73
CA ALA A 478 33.75 -13.31 14.40
C ALA A 478 32.86 -12.18 14.95
N PHE A 479 31.79 -11.78 14.24
CA PHE A 479 30.83 -10.81 14.78
C PHE A 479 30.10 -11.35 16.01
N ILE A 480 29.67 -12.61 16.00
CA ILE A 480 28.98 -13.23 17.14
C ILE A 480 29.87 -13.23 18.39
N GLU A 481 31.14 -13.57 18.25
CA GLU A 481 32.12 -13.52 19.35
C GLU A 481 32.27 -12.10 19.91
N ILE A 482 32.48 -11.11 19.02
CA ILE A 482 32.59 -9.69 19.40
C ILE A 482 31.30 -9.19 20.07
N TYR A 483 30.14 -9.66 19.61
CA TYR A 483 28.84 -9.31 20.19
C TYR A 483 28.71 -9.88 21.62
N TYR A 484 29.03 -11.14 21.84
CA TYR A 484 29.00 -11.76 23.17
C TYR A 484 30.00 -11.10 24.13
N GLU A 485 31.21 -10.79 23.67
CA GLU A 485 32.19 -10.04 24.45
C GLU A 485 31.61 -8.68 24.89
N ASN A 486 30.99 -7.95 23.96
CA ASN A 486 30.34 -6.68 24.26
C ASN A 486 29.17 -6.83 25.26
N MET A 487 28.32 -7.86 25.11
CA MET A 487 27.21 -8.14 26.03
C MET A 487 27.69 -8.48 27.44
N LYS A 488 28.74 -9.29 27.57
CA LYS A 488 29.38 -9.60 28.87
C LYS A 488 29.92 -8.33 29.52
N ARG A 489 30.65 -7.50 28.76
CA ARG A 489 31.25 -6.26 29.27
C ARG A 489 30.22 -5.26 29.81
N VAL A 490 29.03 -5.18 29.20
CA VAL A 490 27.95 -4.27 29.65
C VAL A 490 26.98 -4.92 30.64
N ASN A 491 27.29 -6.12 31.14
CA ASN A 491 26.42 -6.89 32.04
C ASN A 491 24.98 -7.02 31.50
N ALA A 492 24.85 -7.33 30.21
CA ALA A 492 23.54 -7.48 29.57
C ALA A 492 22.75 -8.66 30.17
N LYS A 493 21.42 -8.54 30.22
CA LYS A 493 20.53 -9.62 30.65
C LYS A 493 20.65 -10.84 29.71
N GLN A 494 20.35 -12.03 30.22
CA GLN A 494 20.50 -13.30 29.48
C GLN A 494 19.74 -13.33 28.13
N ASN A 495 18.61 -12.64 28.05
CA ASN A 495 17.80 -12.54 26.82
C ASN A 495 18.46 -11.75 25.67
N TYR A 496 19.59 -11.07 25.92
CA TYR A 496 20.41 -10.46 24.86
C TYR A 496 21.46 -11.42 24.29
N PHE A 497 21.65 -12.62 24.84
CA PHE A 497 22.55 -13.63 24.30
C PHE A 497 21.82 -14.52 23.29
N PHE A 498 21.66 -14.00 22.07
CA PHE A 498 21.05 -14.73 20.94
C PHE A 498 21.91 -15.90 20.48
N SER A 499 21.30 -17.00 20.02
CA SER A 499 22.04 -18.15 19.47
C SER A 499 22.73 -17.82 18.13
N GLU A 500 23.75 -18.61 17.75
CA GLU A 500 24.37 -18.52 16.41
C GLU A 500 23.32 -18.66 15.29
N GLU A 501 22.39 -19.59 15.46
CA GLU A 501 21.29 -19.83 14.52
C GLU A 501 20.42 -18.57 14.31
N TYR A 502 20.16 -17.80 15.36
CA TYR A 502 19.42 -16.54 15.26
C TYR A 502 20.12 -15.56 14.31
N PHE A 503 21.44 -15.39 14.41
CA PHE A 503 22.18 -14.48 13.51
C PHE A 503 22.08 -14.91 12.06
N PHE A 504 22.30 -16.19 11.76
CA PHE A 504 22.25 -16.69 10.39
C PHE A 504 20.83 -16.64 9.81
N ASN A 505 19.81 -17.07 10.57
CA ASN A 505 18.43 -17.00 10.12
C ASN A 505 17.98 -15.54 9.90
N PHE A 506 18.42 -14.62 10.75
CA PHE A 506 18.14 -13.18 10.60
C PHE A 506 18.82 -12.57 9.36
N ILE A 507 20.09 -12.90 9.10
CA ILE A 507 20.85 -12.39 7.95
C ILE A 507 20.31 -12.91 6.61
N ASN A 508 19.76 -14.13 6.62
CA ASN A 508 19.23 -14.84 5.46
C ASN A 508 17.73 -14.68 5.25
N SER A 509 17.04 -13.93 6.13
CA SER A 509 15.63 -13.57 5.96
C SER A 509 15.38 -12.92 4.60
N VAL A 510 14.27 -13.29 3.96
CA VAL A 510 13.84 -12.72 2.67
C VAL A 510 12.86 -11.55 2.84
N ASP A 511 12.29 -11.39 4.04
CA ASP A 511 11.32 -10.32 4.32
C ASP A 511 11.96 -8.94 4.48
N PHE A 512 13.28 -8.88 4.74
CA PHE A 512 14.04 -7.65 4.95
C PHE A 512 15.50 -7.81 4.55
N LYS A 513 16.16 -6.70 4.19
CA LYS A 513 17.57 -6.73 3.75
C LYS A 513 18.50 -6.45 4.93
N THR A 514 19.24 -7.46 5.35
CA THR A 514 20.29 -7.32 6.36
C THR A 514 21.64 -7.03 5.73
N GLU A 515 22.33 -5.99 6.21
CA GLU A 515 23.72 -5.66 5.88
C GLU A 515 24.59 -5.71 7.14
N VAL A 516 25.65 -6.53 7.10
CA VAL A 516 26.65 -6.60 8.16
C VAL A 516 27.91 -5.89 7.70
N LEU A 517 28.32 -4.88 8.48
CA LEU A 517 29.53 -4.11 8.26
C LEU A 517 30.54 -4.42 9.34
N PHE A 518 31.80 -4.50 8.94
CA PHE A 518 32.95 -4.84 9.76
C PHE A 518 33.97 -3.71 9.70
N VAL A 519 34.69 -3.48 10.78
CA VAL A 519 35.91 -2.66 10.82
C VAL A 519 37.09 -3.58 11.01
N ILE A 520 38.08 -3.46 10.13
CA ILE A 520 39.32 -4.22 10.16
C ILE A 520 40.46 -3.27 10.50
N HIS A 521 41.34 -3.67 11.42
CA HIS A 521 42.54 -2.93 11.77
C HIS A 521 43.64 -3.17 10.71
N LYS A 522 44.22 -2.11 10.14
CA LYS A 522 45.15 -2.22 9.00
C LYS A 522 46.47 -2.93 9.31
N GLU A 523 46.92 -2.90 10.56
CA GLU A 523 48.21 -3.51 10.92
C GLU A 523 48.08 -4.98 11.32
N THR A 524 46.98 -5.35 11.99
CA THR A 524 46.79 -6.71 12.47
C THR A 524 45.89 -7.54 11.55
N GLU A 525 45.17 -6.89 10.64
CA GLU A 525 44.14 -7.46 9.78
C GLU A 525 42.99 -8.15 10.55
N ASP A 526 42.84 -7.82 11.83
CA ASP A 526 41.76 -8.34 12.67
C ASP A 526 40.45 -7.60 12.44
N ILE A 527 39.35 -8.34 12.48
CA ILE A 527 38.03 -7.77 12.71
C ILE A 527 37.95 -7.31 14.17
N ILE A 528 37.78 -5.99 14.36
CA ILE A 528 37.75 -5.36 15.69
C ILE A 528 36.38 -4.84 16.11
N CYS A 529 35.47 -4.70 15.14
CA CYS A 529 34.11 -4.22 15.37
C CYS A 529 33.21 -4.66 14.23
N ALA A 530 31.95 -4.91 14.55
CA ALA A 530 30.94 -5.22 13.54
C ALA A 530 29.57 -4.72 13.98
N ALA A 531 28.71 -4.43 13.00
CA ALA A 531 27.31 -4.15 13.23
C ALA A 531 26.45 -4.73 12.12
N MET A 532 25.28 -5.22 12.53
CA MET A 532 24.21 -5.68 11.67
C MET A 532 23.11 -4.61 11.62
N MET A 533 22.84 -4.15 10.42
CA MET A 533 21.86 -3.11 10.11
C MET A 533 20.77 -3.68 9.21
N VAL A 534 19.53 -3.26 9.39
CA VAL A 534 18.40 -3.72 8.59
C VAL A 534 17.87 -2.59 7.74
N LYS A 535 17.74 -2.84 6.44
CA LYS A 535 17.17 -1.92 5.47
C LYS A 535 15.78 -2.43 5.08
N THR A 536 14.75 -1.59 5.22
CA THR A 536 13.37 -1.91 4.82
C THR A 536 12.64 -0.64 4.38
N ASN A 537 12.09 -0.68 3.16
CA ASN A 537 11.46 0.48 2.52
C ASN A 537 12.36 1.72 2.59
N SER A 538 11.99 2.75 3.35
CA SER A 538 12.76 4.00 3.48
C SER A 538 13.54 4.12 4.79
N ILE A 539 13.60 3.04 5.58
CA ILE A 539 14.15 3.02 6.94
C ILE A 539 15.38 2.10 7.00
N ILE A 540 16.44 2.57 7.65
CA ILE A 540 17.59 1.80 8.09
C ILE A 540 17.56 1.73 9.61
N GLN A 541 17.65 0.52 10.16
CA GLN A 541 17.63 0.25 11.59
C GLN A 541 18.98 -0.27 12.05
N TYR A 542 19.57 0.40 13.03
CA TYR A 542 20.74 -0.09 13.76
C TYR A 542 20.31 -1.15 14.78
N HIS A 543 20.54 -2.42 14.46
CA HIS A 543 19.98 -3.54 15.21
C HIS A 543 20.96 -4.07 16.27
N LEU A 544 22.04 -4.72 15.85
CA LEU A 544 23.05 -5.30 16.75
C LEU A 544 24.45 -4.83 16.38
N SER A 545 25.32 -4.70 17.38
CA SER A 545 26.74 -4.39 17.14
C SER A 545 27.61 -4.80 18.32
N GLY A 546 28.91 -4.91 18.08
CA GLY A 546 29.90 -5.05 19.12
C GLY A 546 31.25 -4.47 18.70
N THR A 547 32.10 -4.23 19.69
CA THR A 547 33.48 -3.78 19.53
C THR A 547 34.34 -4.54 20.54
N LYS A 548 35.46 -5.11 20.06
CA LYS A 548 36.46 -5.76 20.91
C LYS A 548 36.97 -4.78 21.96
N THR A 549 37.14 -5.26 23.18
CA THR A 549 37.45 -4.44 24.37
C THR A 549 38.75 -3.66 24.18
N ASP A 550 39.77 -4.28 23.60
CA ASP A 550 41.08 -3.67 23.36
C ASP A 550 41.04 -2.46 22.41
N TYR A 551 39.98 -2.36 21.58
CA TYR A 551 39.84 -1.32 20.57
C TYR A 551 38.79 -0.25 20.92
N LEU A 552 38.22 -0.26 22.13
CA LEU A 552 37.27 0.76 22.58
C LEU A 552 37.87 2.17 22.56
N SER A 553 39.16 2.29 22.85
CA SER A 553 39.90 3.56 22.92
C SER A 553 39.97 4.30 21.57
N ILE A 554 39.75 3.61 20.44
CA ILE A 554 39.68 4.23 19.10
C ILE A 554 38.24 4.35 18.59
N SER A 555 37.28 3.67 19.23
CA SER A 555 35.84 3.75 18.92
C SER A 555 35.47 3.41 17.45
N PRO A 556 35.80 2.20 16.97
CA PRO A 556 35.57 1.78 15.58
C PRO A 556 34.10 1.80 15.15
N ILE A 557 33.15 1.59 16.06
CA ILE A 557 31.70 1.62 15.74
C ILE A 557 31.26 2.94 15.07
N ARG A 558 31.94 4.05 15.34
CA ARG A 558 31.63 5.33 14.69
C ARG A 558 31.85 5.27 13.19
N LEU A 559 32.89 4.55 12.75
CA LEU A 559 33.20 4.35 11.34
C LEU A 559 32.08 3.58 10.62
N ILE A 560 31.52 2.55 11.25
CA ILE A 560 30.38 1.80 10.69
C ILE A 560 29.14 2.68 10.53
N ILE A 561 28.80 3.48 11.54
CA ILE A 561 27.64 4.38 11.46
C ILE A 561 27.80 5.41 10.34
N ASP A 562 28.99 6.01 10.20
CA ASP A 562 29.26 6.98 9.14
C ASP A 562 29.28 6.32 7.74
N GLU A 563 29.79 5.10 7.62
CA GLU A 563 29.75 4.31 6.38
C GLU A 563 28.31 3.96 5.97
N MET A 564 27.49 3.47 6.92
CA MET A 564 26.09 3.15 6.65
C MET A 564 25.26 4.40 6.30
N ARG A 565 25.55 5.54 6.96
CA ARG A 565 24.95 6.83 6.62
C ARG A 565 25.21 7.22 5.17
N ILE A 566 26.46 7.16 4.72
CA ILE A 566 26.85 7.50 3.34
C ILE A 566 26.12 6.58 2.35
N ARG A 567 26.18 5.26 2.57
CA ARG A 567 25.50 4.27 1.73
C ARG A 567 23.99 4.47 1.71
N GLY A 568 23.38 4.72 2.87
CA GLY A 568 21.95 4.95 3.00
C GLY A 568 21.47 6.15 2.21
N THR A 569 22.21 7.26 2.24
CA THR A 569 21.92 8.46 1.43
C THR A 569 22.07 8.17 -0.07
N GLN A 570 23.12 7.47 -0.49
CA GLN A 570 23.32 7.08 -1.89
C GLN A 570 22.21 6.15 -2.40
N ASP A 571 21.78 5.20 -1.56
CA ASP A 571 20.69 4.27 -1.81
C ASP A 571 19.29 4.92 -1.66
N LYS A 572 19.20 6.23 -1.39
CA LYS A 572 17.96 7.03 -1.25
C LYS A 572 17.03 6.59 -0.11
N TYR A 573 17.58 6.06 0.98
CA TYR A 573 16.83 5.89 2.24
C TYR A 573 16.54 7.27 2.87
N LYS A 574 15.52 7.34 3.73
CA LYS A 574 15.10 8.59 4.38
C LYS A 574 15.54 8.64 5.84
N TYR A 575 15.38 7.53 6.55
CA TYR A 575 15.60 7.45 7.99
C TYR A 575 16.71 6.46 8.29
N PHE A 576 17.66 6.85 9.12
CA PHE A 576 18.61 5.94 9.73
C PHE A 576 18.52 6.05 11.25
N ASN A 577 17.77 5.12 11.82
CA ASN A 577 17.47 5.08 13.24
C ASN A 577 18.59 4.38 14.01
N LEU A 578 19.23 5.12 14.91
CA LEU A 578 20.23 4.60 15.85
C LEU A 578 19.58 4.06 17.14
N GLY A 579 18.28 4.29 17.36
CA GLY A 579 17.56 3.93 18.58
C GLY A 579 17.84 4.88 19.74
N GLY A 580 17.36 4.51 20.94
CA GLY A 580 17.48 5.30 22.17
C GLY A 580 18.60 4.82 23.11
N GLY A 581 18.64 5.39 24.31
CA GLY A 581 19.46 4.92 25.43
C GLY A 581 18.88 3.68 26.12
N LEU A 582 19.66 3.06 27.00
CA LEU A 582 19.22 1.92 27.80
C LEU A 582 18.08 2.35 28.74
N GLY A 583 16.99 1.58 28.77
CA GLY A 583 15.85 1.87 29.63
C GLY A 583 15.13 3.19 29.31
N ASN A 584 15.32 3.75 28.11
CA ASN A 584 14.73 5.02 27.67
C ASN A 584 15.21 6.25 28.47
N ARG A 585 16.43 6.19 28.99
CA ARG A 585 17.08 7.30 29.69
C ARG A 585 18.08 8.01 28.77
N ASP A 586 18.39 9.26 29.08
CA ASP A 586 19.46 10.04 28.43
C ASP A 586 20.84 9.61 28.96
N ASP A 587 21.13 8.32 28.83
CA ASP A 587 22.36 7.68 29.29
C ASP A 587 23.54 7.91 28.32
N GLU A 588 24.69 7.30 28.64
CA GLU A 588 25.88 7.38 27.79
C GLU A 588 25.67 6.80 26.38
N LEU A 589 24.76 5.83 26.22
CA LEU A 589 24.42 5.27 24.91
C LEU A 589 23.62 6.28 24.08
N PHE A 590 22.65 6.99 24.68
CA PHE A 590 21.94 8.08 24.02
C PHE A 590 22.88 9.24 23.67
N LYS A 591 23.76 9.65 24.60
CA LYS A 591 24.78 10.68 24.35
C LYS A 591 25.71 10.28 23.19
N PHE A 592 26.13 9.01 23.14
CA PHE A 592 26.89 8.48 22.00
C PHE A 592 26.14 8.61 20.68
N LYS A 593 24.87 8.20 20.61
CA LYS A 593 24.08 8.27 19.36
C LYS A 593 23.80 9.72 18.95
N SER A 594 23.43 10.58 19.90
CA SER A 594 23.15 12.00 19.68
C SER A 594 24.39 12.83 19.27
N SER A 595 25.57 12.21 19.32
CA SER A 595 26.80 12.78 18.79
C SER A 595 26.87 12.75 17.25
N PHE A 596 25.98 11.99 16.59
CA PHE A 596 25.83 11.91 15.13
C PHE A 596 24.70 12.78 14.58
N SER A 597 23.65 13.02 15.36
CA SER A 597 22.48 13.76 14.89
C SER A 597 21.72 14.40 16.05
N LYS A 598 21.00 15.48 15.72
CA LYS A 598 20.06 16.18 16.59
C LYS A 598 18.59 16.00 16.15
N ASP A 599 18.36 15.20 15.10
CA ASP A 599 16.99 14.78 14.74
C ASP A 599 16.54 13.67 15.69
N PHE A 600 15.75 14.07 16.69
CA PHE A 600 15.22 13.17 17.70
C PHE A 600 13.76 12.82 17.39
N LYS A 601 13.43 11.54 17.54
CA LYS A 601 12.05 11.08 17.49
C LYS A 601 11.58 10.61 18.86
N GLN A 602 10.35 10.95 19.19
CA GLN A 602 9.73 10.56 20.45
C GLN A 602 9.44 9.06 20.44
N PHE A 603 10.04 8.27 21.35
CA PHE A 603 9.63 6.89 21.54
C PHE A 603 8.30 6.83 22.28
N LYS A 604 7.36 6.03 21.78
CA LYS A 604 6.02 5.88 22.36
C LYS A 604 5.67 4.41 22.48
N ILE A 605 4.99 4.06 23.57
CA ILE A 605 4.40 2.74 23.78
C ILE A 605 2.89 2.88 23.96
N TRP A 606 2.19 1.83 23.59
CA TRP A 606 0.76 1.66 23.76
C TRP A 606 0.51 0.52 24.75
N GLN A 607 -0.35 0.77 25.73
CA GLN A 607 -0.78 -0.21 26.73
C GLN A 607 -2.31 -0.20 26.80
N TYR A 608 -2.91 -1.38 26.72
CA TYR A 608 -4.36 -1.53 26.77
C TYR A 608 -4.76 -2.76 27.60
N ILE A 609 -5.75 -2.58 28.47
CA ILE A 609 -6.35 -3.65 29.27
C ILE A 609 -7.70 -3.99 28.64
N ALA A 610 -7.76 -5.17 28.02
CA ALA A 610 -8.94 -5.62 27.28
C ALA A 610 -9.97 -6.32 28.19
N LEU A 611 -9.51 -6.95 29.28
CA LEU A 611 -10.35 -7.63 30.27
C LEU A 611 -9.99 -7.15 31.69
N PRO A 612 -10.55 -6.00 32.14
CA PRO A 612 -10.18 -5.37 33.42
C PRO A 612 -10.30 -6.32 34.63
N ASP A 613 -11.45 -6.97 34.83
CA ASP A 613 -11.67 -7.86 35.98
C ASP A 613 -10.66 -9.02 36.05
N ILE A 614 -10.24 -9.53 34.88
CA ILE A 614 -9.24 -10.61 34.80
C ILE A 614 -7.84 -10.06 35.02
N TYR A 615 -7.54 -8.87 34.49
CA TYR A 615 -6.27 -8.18 34.72
C TYR A 615 -6.04 -7.94 36.21
N ASP A 616 -7.05 -7.43 36.91
CA ASP A 616 -6.97 -7.10 38.33
C ASP A 616 -6.73 -8.37 39.16
N LYS A 617 -7.50 -9.43 38.91
CA LYS A 617 -7.31 -10.73 39.56
C LYS A 617 -5.90 -11.30 39.36
N LEU A 618 -5.40 -11.30 38.12
CA LEU A 618 -4.04 -11.78 37.82
C LEU A 618 -2.96 -10.93 38.49
N SER A 619 -3.24 -9.65 38.68
CA SER A 619 -2.33 -8.70 39.30
C SER A 619 -2.31 -8.90 40.82
N GLU A 620 -3.45 -9.09 41.49
CA GLU A 620 -3.52 -9.38 42.93
C GLU A 620 -2.76 -10.67 43.31
N GLU A 621 -2.81 -11.69 42.45
CA GLU A 621 -2.08 -12.95 42.64
C GLU A 621 -0.56 -12.82 42.45
N SER A 622 -0.07 -11.66 41.97
CA SER A 622 1.35 -11.42 41.71
C SER A 622 2.02 -10.62 42.85
N VAL A 623 3.19 -11.07 43.30
CA VAL A 623 3.95 -10.39 44.37
C VAL A 623 4.81 -9.28 43.77
N TYR A 624 4.41 -8.01 43.93
CA TYR A 624 5.19 -6.84 43.50
C TYR A 624 5.24 -5.74 44.57
N SER A 625 6.27 -4.88 44.51
CA SER A 625 6.54 -3.71 45.36
C SER A 625 6.08 -2.40 44.69
N SER A 626 6.05 -1.30 45.44
CA SER A 626 5.55 0.01 44.95
C SER A 626 6.36 0.63 43.81
N GLU A 627 7.65 0.29 43.66
CA GLU A 627 8.48 0.72 42.51
C GLU A 627 8.19 -0.08 41.22
N ASP A 628 7.49 -1.22 41.35
CA ASP A 628 7.21 -2.17 40.27
C ASP A 628 5.95 -1.82 39.43
N ILE A 629 5.22 -0.77 39.84
CA ILE A 629 3.97 -0.31 39.20
C ILE A 629 4.16 0.15 37.74
N ASN A 630 5.40 0.45 37.33
CA ASN A 630 5.71 0.94 35.98
C ASN A 630 5.87 -0.18 34.92
N PHE A 631 5.86 -1.46 35.31
CA PHE A 631 5.94 -2.58 34.37
C PHE A 631 4.55 -2.95 33.82
N PHE A 632 4.46 -3.22 32.51
CA PHE A 632 3.20 -3.61 31.88
C PHE A 632 3.34 -4.86 30.99
N PRO A 633 2.42 -5.84 31.09
CA PRO A 633 1.39 -5.94 32.13
C PRO A 633 1.99 -6.34 33.48
N ILE A 634 1.44 -5.83 34.59
CA ILE A 634 2.08 -5.94 35.91
C ILE A 634 2.22 -7.40 36.39
N TYR A 635 1.22 -8.25 36.11
CA TYR A 635 1.24 -9.68 36.44
C TYR A 635 2.32 -10.50 35.71
N ARG A 636 3.01 -9.92 34.71
CA ARG A 636 4.17 -10.54 34.05
C ARG A 636 5.50 -10.14 34.68
N TYR A 637 5.49 -9.28 35.68
CA TYR A 637 6.70 -8.90 36.39
C TYR A 637 7.32 -10.11 37.09
N GLN A 638 8.61 -10.32 36.85
CA GLN A 638 9.43 -11.33 37.53
C GLN A 638 10.67 -10.60 38.06
N LYS A 639 10.97 -10.78 39.35
CA LYS A 639 12.14 -10.19 40.00
C LYS A 639 13.45 -10.65 39.38
#